data_AF-A0A6G2BI82-F1
#
_entry.id   AF-A0A6G2BI82-F1
#
_cell.length_a   1.000
_cell.length_b   1.000
_cell.length_c   1.000
_cell.angle_alpha   90.00
_cell.angle_beta   90.00
_cell.angle_gamma   90.00
#
_symmetry.space_group_name_H-M   'P 1'
#
loop_
_entity.id
_entity.type
_entity.pdbx_description
1 polymer ?
#
loop_
_entity_poly.entity_id
_entity_poly.type
_entity_poly.pdbx_seq_one_letter_code
_entity_poly.pdbx_strand_id
1 'polypeptide(L)'
;MYTPHPGGSTRESGGREARGSGAVTLSDNRPGAPAGAHHEPALELLVHGVGGTTPQEMLGDPRTVRVTGDGTAGIHRRTDDATAEDRPGERPAHPPSAGRAPRPIPEAYCWSNLTSGNSARALWLLLLPFMVANLAHWMRPAAPARHPAQRVYDVLVRLVALSLTVLLTAAACEVALDLVAWQCAASERCAAGKPWLRPLTGGWWSQPGRRLVLAALPPVALTALLWWLSHRTWSAYESASPPPRPPGPAHPQPGGERPALSLPGFWYGRRLVSRLRAAHTAAGLLTVATALLTAVLDHDRRPGGPVPTGWGWTAAVAVAAGWAATVLVAVRKGRTESEPDERIDRLASTVLPGAAVGVLALVAGYAAWPRPGWSSSAQLPGTGVFAWLMLLQGALAAATAVTAYVLHRATPPGSCAGRCAMGGLGGAAVALLACALGGVLTGGTAQRVADWLDKDGTPGMAGGAITGPPVLLSWQAAAIPLLLLVVLVFASGAVVHVVRERGRLTPGIVDSYEGEPREQASRSRRIAGAVARARLTDAAPTLIASVTAATLLLGGGALAGAVRTELPPGAAARAWPGPLPAAAEAAQALGSWLMGAVVLLLVAMGRRAYRDAAARRTIGILWDVGTFWPRAAHPFAPPCYAERAVPDLTWRMSTWTARTGGRLVISGHSQGSVLAAAAVWQLDPATRGRVALLTYGSPLERLYGRWFPSCFGPGPLRALAEEVDCWRNLWRRTDPIGGPVLVDGEDGGPEVDRDPLRDPLRYGRTPEYPLPEPIRGHGDYRADPAFDAERAALLDRLAARGGPSVPAQPDRGAVG
;
A
#
# COMPACT_ATOMS: atom_id res chain seq x y z
N MET A 1 5.42 -46.63 -20.95
CA MET A 1 5.35 -48.09 -20.73
C MET A 1 4.10 -48.32 -19.87
N TYR A 2 2.93 -48.33 -20.53
CA TYR A 2 2.17 -49.54 -20.91
C TYR A 2 1.61 -50.25 -19.66
N THR A 3 0.31 -50.47 -19.43
CA THR A 3 -0.98 -50.10 -20.07
C THR A 3 -2.09 -50.69 -19.17
N PRO A 4 -3.37 -50.32 -19.41
CA PRO A 4 -4.53 -50.50 -18.52
C PRO A 4 -5.48 -51.60 -19.01
N HIS A 5 -6.65 -51.76 -18.37
CA HIS A 5 -7.84 -52.40 -18.99
C HIS A 5 -9.16 -52.11 -18.22
N PRO A 6 -10.35 -52.32 -18.82
CA PRO A 6 -11.12 -51.26 -19.50
C PRO A 6 -12.57 -51.10 -18.98
N GLY A 7 -13.30 -50.15 -19.57
CA GLY A 7 -14.71 -49.89 -19.31
C GLY A 7 -15.69 -50.81 -20.06
N GLY A 8 -16.98 -50.55 -19.81
CA GLY A 8 -18.11 -51.12 -20.55
C GLY A 8 -19.37 -50.29 -20.32
N SER A 9 -19.81 -49.61 -21.37
CA SER A 9 -21.14 -49.01 -21.51
C SER A 9 -21.99 -49.90 -22.39
N THR A 10 -23.26 -50.12 -22.05
CA THR A 10 -24.30 -50.46 -23.04
C THR A 10 -25.64 -49.85 -22.62
N ARG A 11 -26.25 -49.17 -23.61
CA ARG A 11 -27.64 -48.71 -23.68
C ARG A 11 -28.46 -49.80 -24.41
N GLU A 12 -29.78 -49.57 -24.42
CA GLU A 12 -30.86 -50.21 -25.20
C GLU A 12 -31.72 -51.21 -24.43
N SER A 13 -33.02 -51.35 -24.64
CA SER A 13 -34.10 -50.58 -25.28
C SER A 13 -35.40 -51.39 -25.10
N GLY A 14 -36.57 -50.73 -25.15
CA GLY A 14 -37.90 -51.35 -25.38
C GLY A 14 -38.52 -52.07 -24.16
N GLY A 15 -39.79 -51.93 -23.80
CA GLY A 15 -40.97 -51.42 -24.49
C GLY A 15 -42.11 -52.42 -24.28
N ARG A 16 -43.21 -52.01 -23.63
CA ARG A 16 -44.58 -52.48 -23.94
C ARG A 16 -45.64 -51.80 -23.07
N GLU A 17 -46.56 -51.15 -23.76
CA GLU A 17 -47.87 -50.72 -23.26
C GLU A 17 -48.77 -51.94 -23.01
N ALA A 18 -49.65 -51.83 -22.01
CA ALA A 18 -50.94 -52.51 -21.98
C ALA A 18 -51.98 -51.57 -21.35
N ARG A 19 -53.03 -51.25 -22.14
CA ARG A 19 -54.24 -50.55 -21.71
C ARG A 19 -55.14 -51.49 -20.91
N GLY A 20 -55.89 -50.94 -19.95
CA GLY A 20 -57.07 -51.63 -19.43
C GLY A 20 -57.74 -50.99 -18.21
N SER A 21 -58.91 -50.38 -18.48
CA SER A 21 -60.06 -50.22 -17.57
C SER A 21 -60.03 -49.12 -16.50
N GLY A 22 -60.95 -48.17 -16.65
CA GLY A 22 -61.28 -47.18 -15.64
C GLY A 22 -62.17 -47.71 -14.52
N ALA A 23 -62.08 -47.02 -13.39
CA ALA A 23 -63.16 -46.88 -12.42
C ALA A 23 -63.05 -45.48 -11.81
N VAL A 24 -64.10 -44.69 -11.99
CA VAL A 24 -64.28 -43.39 -11.36
C VAL A 24 -64.72 -43.63 -9.91
N THR A 25 -63.95 -43.13 -8.95
CA THR A 25 -64.44 -42.83 -7.61
C THR A 25 -64.08 -41.40 -7.25
N LEU A 26 -65.13 -40.63 -6.95
CA LEU A 26 -65.11 -39.24 -6.51
C LEU A 26 -64.56 -39.12 -5.08
N SER A 27 -63.88 -37.99 -4.87
CA SER A 27 -63.74 -37.25 -3.60
C SER A 27 -62.77 -37.80 -2.54
N ASP A 28 -61.58 -37.18 -2.48
CA ASP A 28 -61.19 -36.52 -1.22
C ASP A 28 -60.43 -35.23 -1.54
N ASN A 29 -61.15 -34.11 -1.46
CA ASN A 29 -60.66 -32.77 -1.70
C ASN A 29 -59.97 -32.27 -0.42
N ARG A 30 -58.67 -32.54 -0.26
CA ARG A 30 -57.84 -31.84 0.72
C ARG A 30 -57.17 -30.65 0.03
N PRO A 31 -57.32 -29.42 0.54
CA PRO A 31 -56.63 -28.27 -0.02
C PRO A 31 -55.13 -28.52 0.03
N GLY A 32 -54.49 -28.42 -1.14
CA GLY A 32 -53.04 -28.51 -1.27
C GLY A 32 -52.38 -27.54 -0.30
N ALA A 33 -51.48 -28.06 0.53
CA ALA A 33 -50.52 -27.25 1.24
C ALA A 33 -49.82 -26.32 0.23
N PRO A 34 -49.63 -25.04 0.55
CA PRO A 34 -48.97 -24.12 -0.36
C PRO A 34 -47.60 -24.69 -0.72
N ALA A 35 -47.30 -24.72 -2.03
CA ALA A 35 -45.99 -25.05 -2.56
C ALA A 35 -44.92 -24.34 -1.71
N GLY A 36 -43.98 -25.13 -1.19
CA GLY A 36 -43.02 -24.70 -0.17
C GLY A 36 -42.39 -23.36 -0.52
N ALA A 37 -42.42 -22.43 0.44
CA ALA A 37 -41.65 -21.21 0.37
C ALA A 37 -40.19 -21.59 0.08
N HIS A 38 -39.73 -21.39 -1.17
CA HIS A 38 -38.33 -21.53 -1.52
C HIS A 38 -37.55 -20.53 -0.67
N HIS A 39 -36.96 -21.01 0.43
CA HIS A 39 -36.12 -20.17 1.27
C HIS A 39 -34.87 -19.85 0.46
N GLU A 40 -34.77 -18.62 -0.04
CA GLU A 40 -33.56 -18.17 -0.75
C GLU A 40 -32.32 -18.47 0.11
N PRO A 41 -31.26 -19.05 -0.48
CA PRO A 41 -30.08 -19.40 0.30
C PRO A 41 -29.40 -18.14 0.85
N ALA A 42 -28.88 -18.24 2.08
CA ALA A 42 -28.10 -17.20 2.72
C ALA A 42 -26.60 -17.57 2.78
N LEU A 43 -25.71 -16.61 2.52
CA LEU A 43 -24.25 -16.75 2.56
C LEU A 43 -23.62 -15.73 3.52
N GLU A 44 -22.60 -16.11 4.27
CA GLU A 44 -21.70 -15.21 4.98
C GLU A 44 -20.31 -15.31 4.34
N LEU A 45 -19.82 -14.23 3.73
CA LEU A 45 -18.49 -14.15 3.16
C LEU A 45 -17.55 -13.41 4.13
N LEU A 46 -16.72 -14.16 4.85
CA LEU A 46 -15.74 -13.65 5.80
C LEU A 46 -14.49 -13.16 5.08
N VAL A 47 -14.03 -11.96 5.41
CA VAL A 47 -12.78 -11.36 4.93
C VAL A 47 -11.92 -10.95 6.11
N HIS A 48 -10.78 -11.61 6.27
CA HIS A 48 -9.88 -11.38 7.41
C HIS A 48 -9.07 -10.08 7.27
N GLY A 49 -8.55 -9.58 8.40
CA GLY A 49 -7.62 -8.45 8.46
C GLY A 49 -6.17 -8.83 8.18
N VAL A 50 -5.22 -7.95 8.49
CA VAL A 50 -3.79 -8.28 8.39
C VAL A 50 -3.41 -9.37 9.39
N GLY A 51 -2.50 -10.27 9.02
CA GLY A 51 -1.93 -11.25 9.96
C GLY A 51 -2.08 -12.71 9.56
N GLY A 52 -2.68 -12.97 8.40
CA GLY A 52 -2.66 -14.29 7.79
C GLY A 52 -3.55 -15.33 8.44
N THR A 53 -4.71 -14.91 8.93
CA THR A 53 -5.74 -15.80 9.49
C THR A 53 -6.04 -16.93 8.52
N THR A 54 -5.99 -18.15 9.04
CA THR A 54 -6.19 -19.35 8.21
C THR A 54 -7.67 -19.56 7.89
N PRO A 55 -8.01 -20.27 6.79
CA PRO A 55 -9.38 -20.69 6.55
C PRO A 55 -10.01 -21.39 7.76
N GLN A 56 -9.21 -22.18 8.49
CA GLN A 56 -9.65 -22.93 9.67
C GLN A 56 -10.07 -22.01 10.81
N GLU A 57 -9.27 -20.99 11.11
CA GLU A 57 -9.59 -19.98 12.11
C GLU A 57 -10.80 -19.12 11.69
N MET A 58 -10.88 -18.74 10.40
CA MET A 58 -12.02 -17.98 9.88
C MET A 58 -13.31 -18.81 9.95
N LEU A 59 -13.27 -20.09 9.57
CA LEU A 59 -14.47 -20.92 9.55
C LEU A 59 -14.75 -21.60 10.90
N GLY A 60 -13.81 -21.55 11.84
CA GLY A 60 -13.91 -22.27 13.12
C GLY A 60 -13.95 -23.79 12.93
N ASP A 61 -13.34 -24.31 11.86
CA ASP A 61 -13.35 -25.73 11.52
C ASP A 61 -11.98 -26.15 10.96
N PRO A 62 -11.32 -27.20 11.50
CA PRO A 62 -10.04 -27.68 10.95
C PRO A 62 -10.17 -28.27 9.53
N ARG A 63 -11.35 -28.76 9.15
CA ARG A 63 -11.62 -29.44 7.88
C ARG A 63 -12.19 -28.42 6.89
N THR A 64 -11.30 -27.83 6.09
CA THR A 64 -11.68 -26.86 5.06
C THR A 64 -11.28 -27.33 3.67
N VAL A 65 -12.06 -26.93 2.68
CA VAL A 65 -11.81 -27.19 1.26
C VAL A 65 -11.75 -25.86 0.50
N ARG A 66 -10.86 -25.76 -0.50
CA ARG A 66 -10.80 -24.60 -1.40
C ARG A 66 -11.85 -24.76 -2.49
N VAL A 67 -12.80 -23.84 -2.55
CA VAL A 67 -13.88 -23.81 -3.55
C VAL A 67 -13.39 -23.21 -4.86
N THR A 68 -12.65 -22.11 -4.80
CA THR A 68 -12.08 -21.43 -5.97
C THR A 68 -10.83 -20.63 -5.60
N GLY A 69 -10.08 -20.20 -6.61
CA GLY A 69 -8.80 -19.50 -6.46
C GLY A 69 -7.58 -20.43 -6.53
N ASP A 70 -6.43 -19.93 -6.07
CA ASP A 70 -5.14 -20.59 -6.19
C ASP A 70 -4.42 -20.71 -4.82
N GLY A 71 -3.10 -20.95 -4.83
CA GLY A 71 -2.30 -21.01 -3.60
C GLY A 71 -2.01 -19.64 -2.97
N THR A 72 -2.34 -18.54 -3.66
CA THR A 72 -2.05 -17.15 -3.25
C THR A 72 -3.29 -16.44 -2.69
N ALA A 73 -4.45 -16.64 -3.33
CA ALA A 73 -5.73 -16.18 -2.80
C ALA A 73 -6.82 -17.17 -3.20
N GLY A 74 -7.74 -17.46 -2.27
CA GLY A 74 -8.79 -18.43 -2.51
C GLY A 74 -9.97 -18.30 -1.57
N ILE A 75 -11.09 -18.85 -2.02
CA ILE A 75 -12.32 -18.98 -1.22
C ILE A 75 -12.38 -20.39 -0.67
N HIS A 76 -12.60 -20.48 0.63
CA HIS A 76 -12.67 -21.74 1.36
C HIS A 76 -14.02 -21.90 2.04
N ARG A 77 -14.41 -23.18 2.22
CA ARG A 77 -15.57 -23.60 3.00
C ARG A 77 -15.18 -24.70 3.97
N ARG A 78 -16.07 -24.99 4.92
CA ARG A 78 -16.01 -26.22 5.69
C ARG A 78 -16.27 -27.40 4.75
N THR A 79 -15.66 -28.55 5.03
CA THR A 79 -15.87 -29.76 4.22
C THR A 79 -17.35 -30.15 4.15
N ASP A 80 -18.09 -29.96 5.25
CA ASP A 80 -19.52 -30.29 5.34
C ASP A 80 -20.39 -29.34 4.48
N ASP A 81 -19.88 -28.16 4.10
CA ASP A 81 -20.55 -27.15 3.26
C ASP A 81 -20.08 -27.20 1.79
N ALA A 82 -19.27 -28.19 1.40
CA ALA A 82 -18.64 -28.25 0.08
C ALA A 82 -19.68 -28.22 -1.06
N THR A 83 -20.77 -28.97 -0.93
CA THR A 83 -21.84 -29.10 -1.94
C THR A 83 -23.03 -28.18 -1.67
N ALA A 84 -22.89 -27.19 -0.79
CA ALA A 84 -24.00 -26.32 -0.36
C ALA A 84 -24.63 -25.48 -1.50
N GLU A 85 -23.95 -25.35 -2.63
CA GLU A 85 -24.48 -24.70 -3.84
C GLU A 85 -25.22 -25.65 -4.78
N ASP A 86 -24.85 -26.93 -4.79
CA ASP A 86 -25.41 -27.92 -5.70
C ASP A 86 -26.67 -28.57 -5.12
N ARG A 87 -26.80 -28.59 -3.79
CA ARG A 87 -27.95 -29.16 -3.07
C ARG A 87 -28.42 -28.28 -1.91
N PRO A 88 -29.13 -27.17 -2.17
CA PRO A 88 -29.56 -26.24 -1.13
C PRO A 88 -30.43 -26.86 -0.03
N GLY A 89 -31.18 -27.93 -0.35
CA GLY A 89 -32.17 -28.57 0.53
C GLY A 89 -31.71 -29.80 1.31
N GLU A 90 -30.51 -30.35 1.07
CA GLU A 90 -30.02 -31.59 1.71
C GLU A 90 -29.08 -31.33 2.90
N ARG A 91 -29.16 -30.16 3.55
CA ARG A 91 -28.33 -29.94 4.75
C ARG A 91 -28.79 -30.88 5.87
N PRO A 92 -27.86 -31.56 6.58
CA PRO A 92 -28.18 -32.19 7.84
C PRO A 92 -28.71 -31.09 8.76
N ALA A 93 -30.01 -31.13 9.05
CA ALA A 93 -30.58 -30.31 10.10
C ALA A 93 -29.89 -30.72 11.40
N HIS A 94 -28.94 -29.91 11.89
CA HIS A 94 -28.84 -29.79 13.33
C HIS A 94 -30.24 -29.40 13.83
N PRO A 95 -30.76 -30.07 14.87
CA PRO A 95 -32.16 -29.92 15.25
C PRO A 95 -32.47 -28.43 15.35
N PRO A 96 -33.51 -27.93 14.66
CA PRO A 96 -33.94 -26.57 14.86
C PRO A 96 -34.31 -26.45 16.34
N SER A 97 -33.45 -25.80 17.11
CA SER A 97 -33.88 -25.21 18.37
C SER A 97 -34.98 -24.23 17.97
N ALA A 98 -36.19 -24.50 18.45
CA ALA A 98 -37.45 -23.89 18.03
C ALA A 98 -37.30 -22.43 17.53
N GLY A 99 -37.63 -22.20 16.25
CA GLY A 99 -37.86 -20.85 15.71
C GLY A 99 -36.66 -20.10 15.09
N ARG A 100 -35.48 -20.69 14.93
CA ARG A 100 -34.32 -19.98 14.33
C ARG A 100 -34.17 -20.25 12.82
N ALA A 101 -34.04 -19.18 12.03
CA ALA A 101 -33.78 -19.24 10.59
C ALA A 101 -32.53 -20.10 10.24
N PRO A 102 -32.48 -20.74 9.05
CA PRO A 102 -31.34 -21.55 8.65
C PRO A 102 -30.04 -20.74 8.64
N ARG A 103 -28.98 -21.32 9.21
CA ARG A 103 -27.65 -20.68 9.34
C ARG A 103 -27.09 -20.35 7.93
N PRO A 104 -26.50 -19.15 7.71
CA PRO A 104 -25.89 -18.82 6.42
C PRO A 104 -24.69 -19.75 6.13
N ILE A 105 -24.42 -20.01 4.85
CA ILE A 105 -23.23 -20.77 4.41
C ILE A 105 -22.00 -19.92 4.74
N PRO A 106 -21.06 -20.38 5.58
CA PRO A 106 -19.85 -19.62 5.85
C PRO A 106 -18.79 -19.87 4.78
N GLU A 107 -18.31 -18.79 4.17
CA GLU A 107 -17.16 -18.77 3.28
C GLU A 107 -16.05 -17.90 3.85
N ALA A 108 -14.81 -18.33 3.66
CA ALA A 108 -13.64 -17.55 4.01
C ALA A 108 -12.86 -17.16 2.75
N TYR A 109 -12.73 -15.87 2.49
CA TYR A 109 -11.79 -15.36 1.49
C TYR A 109 -10.43 -15.15 2.14
N CYS A 110 -9.48 -16.00 1.78
CA CYS A 110 -8.11 -15.99 2.30
C CYS A 110 -7.19 -15.33 1.29
N TRP A 111 -6.65 -14.16 1.63
CA TRP A 111 -5.81 -13.33 0.77
C TRP A 111 -4.40 -13.14 1.34
N SER A 112 -4.12 -13.73 2.49
CA SER A 112 -2.87 -13.57 3.23
C SER A 112 -1.60 -13.82 2.42
N ASN A 113 -1.61 -14.74 1.46
CA ASN A 113 -0.44 -15.01 0.62
C ASN A 113 -0.20 -13.91 -0.44
N LEU A 114 -1.20 -13.08 -0.76
CA LEU A 114 -1.01 -11.88 -1.59
C LEU A 114 -0.06 -10.88 -0.93
N THR A 115 0.00 -10.85 0.41
CA THR A 115 0.87 -9.95 1.20
C THR A 115 1.94 -10.65 2.04
N SER A 116 1.91 -11.98 2.20
CA SER A 116 2.91 -12.76 2.96
C SER A 116 3.61 -13.94 2.22
N GLY A 117 3.13 -14.33 1.03
CA GLY A 117 3.57 -15.57 0.35
C GLY A 117 4.82 -15.57 -0.53
N ASN A 118 5.46 -14.42 -0.85
CA ASN A 118 6.57 -14.38 -1.82
C ASN A 118 7.94 -14.08 -1.14
N SER A 119 8.91 -14.96 -1.37
CA SER A 119 10.31 -14.82 -0.93
C SER A 119 11.00 -13.54 -1.40
N ALA A 120 10.54 -12.95 -2.50
CA ALA A 120 11.06 -11.68 -3.01
C ALA A 120 10.88 -10.49 -2.05
N ARG A 121 10.03 -10.61 -1.01
CA ARG A 121 9.69 -9.52 -0.04
C ARG A 121 10.87 -8.88 0.69
N ALA A 122 11.96 -9.62 0.92
CA ALA A 122 13.18 -9.04 1.49
C ALA A 122 13.74 -7.87 0.64
N LEU A 123 13.59 -7.95 -0.69
CA LEU A 123 14.03 -6.90 -1.61
C LEU A 123 13.13 -5.65 -1.57
N TRP A 124 11.88 -5.78 -1.10
CA TRP A 124 10.93 -4.68 -1.14
C TRP A 124 11.10 -3.69 0.02
N LEU A 125 11.80 -4.07 1.10
CA LEU A 125 12.19 -3.12 2.14
C LEU A 125 13.09 -2.01 1.59
N LEU A 126 13.91 -2.31 0.57
CA LEU A 126 14.69 -1.31 -0.17
C LEU A 126 13.83 -0.43 -1.09
N LEU A 127 12.61 -0.89 -1.41
CA LEU A 127 11.63 -0.19 -2.26
C LEU A 127 10.60 0.60 -1.42
N LEU A 128 10.81 0.70 -0.11
CA LEU A 128 9.95 1.45 0.81
C LEU A 128 9.76 2.92 0.37
N PRO A 129 10.80 3.68 -0.07
CA PRO A 129 10.59 5.03 -0.58
C PRO A 129 9.60 5.10 -1.75
N PHE A 130 9.63 4.09 -2.63
CA PHE A 130 8.75 4.03 -3.81
C PHE A 130 7.30 3.75 -3.41
N MET A 131 7.08 2.88 -2.41
CA MET A 131 5.75 2.63 -1.85
C MET A 131 5.20 3.90 -1.20
N VAL A 132 5.99 4.58 -0.38
CA VAL A 132 5.61 5.82 0.32
C VAL A 132 5.27 6.94 -0.68
N ALA A 133 6.07 7.11 -1.74
CA ALA A 133 5.75 8.07 -2.81
C ALA A 133 4.47 7.71 -3.56
N ASN A 134 4.16 6.41 -3.74
CA ASN A 134 2.90 6.00 -4.35
C ASN A 134 1.69 6.29 -3.44
N LEU A 135 1.84 6.15 -2.11
CA LEU A 135 0.79 6.52 -1.15
C LEU A 135 0.45 8.00 -1.22
N ALA A 136 1.44 8.88 -1.37
CA ALA A 136 1.23 10.32 -1.46
C ALA A 136 0.24 10.73 -2.56
N HIS A 137 0.14 9.96 -3.65
CA HIS A 137 -0.84 10.20 -4.71
C HIS A 137 -2.28 10.04 -4.22
N TRP A 138 -2.54 8.99 -3.44
CA TRP A 138 -3.87 8.65 -2.94
C TRP A 138 -4.30 9.48 -1.72
N MET A 139 -3.35 10.12 -1.06
CA MET A 139 -3.59 11.01 0.08
C MET A 139 -4.02 12.44 -0.31
N ARG A 140 -4.40 12.63 -1.57
CA ARG A 140 -4.87 13.90 -2.13
C ARG A 140 -6.17 14.35 -1.44
N PRO A 141 -6.34 15.65 -1.15
CA PRO A 141 -7.58 16.17 -0.58
C PRO A 141 -8.80 15.91 -1.46
N ALA A 142 -9.97 15.78 -0.83
CA ALA A 142 -11.26 15.48 -1.48
C ALA A 142 -11.91 16.72 -2.13
N ALA A 143 -11.15 17.48 -2.93
CA ALA A 143 -11.69 18.58 -3.71
C ALA A 143 -12.53 18.06 -4.91
N PRO A 144 -13.37 18.89 -5.55
CA PRO A 144 -14.12 18.49 -6.74
C PRO A 144 -13.22 17.88 -7.83
N ALA A 145 -13.69 16.84 -8.51
CA ALA A 145 -12.93 16.04 -9.46
C ALA A 145 -12.46 16.87 -10.68
N ARG A 146 -13.24 17.88 -11.07
CA ARG A 146 -12.90 18.79 -12.18
C ARG A 146 -11.93 19.91 -11.81
N HIS A 147 -11.53 20.04 -10.54
CA HIS A 147 -10.67 21.13 -10.10
C HIS A 147 -9.27 21.00 -10.75
N PRO A 148 -8.72 22.05 -11.41
CA PRO A 148 -7.49 21.95 -12.20
C PRO A 148 -6.27 21.55 -11.36
N ALA A 149 -6.25 21.94 -10.08
CA ALA A 149 -5.17 21.58 -9.16
C ALA A 149 -5.06 20.07 -8.88
N GLN A 150 -6.10 19.26 -9.17
CA GLN A 150 -6.03 17.79 -9.04
C GLN A 150 -4.95 17.22 -9.97
N ARG A 151 -4.96 17.65 -11.23
CA ARG A 151 -3.97 17.23 -12.23
C ARG A 151 -2.57 17.74 -11.86
N VAL A 152 -2.46 18.96 -11.35
CA VAL A 152 -1.16 19.53 -10.91
C VAL A 152 -0.57 18.68 -9.78
N TYR A 153 -1.39 18.35 -8.77
CA TYR A 153 -0.97 17.50 -7.65
C TYR A 153 -0.46 16.14 -8.14
N ASP A 154 -1.20 15.49 -9.04
CA ASP A 154 -0.84 14.18 -9.59
C ASP A 154 0.48 14.21 -10.35
N VAL A 155 0.69 15.26 -11.15
CA VAL A 155 1.95 15.48 -11.87
C VAL A 155 3.10 15.69 -10.90
N LEU A 156 2.93 16.53 -9.87
CA LEU A 156 3.98 16.81 -8.88
C LEU A 156 4.40 15.53 -8.14
N VAL A 157 3.44 14.72 -7.68
CA VAL A 157 3.76 13.45 -7.00
C VAL A 157 4.46 12.46 -7.94
N ARG A 158 4.11 12.44 -9.23
CA ARG A 158 4.82 11.63 -10.23
C ARG A 158 6.24 12.11 -10.49
N LEU A 159 6.48 13.41 -10.48
CA LEU A 159 7.83 13.97 -10.57
C LEU A 159 8.64 13.65 -9.32
N VAL A 160 8.02 13.67 -8.13
CA VAL A 160 8.65 13.18 -6.90
C VAL A 160 9.04 11.70 -7.07
N ALA A 161 8.11 10.85 -7.52
CA ALA A 161 8.37 9.43 -7.78
C ALA A 161 9.50 9.23 -8.81
N LEU A 162 9.51 9.99 -9.91
CA LEU A 162 10.56 9.93 -10.93
C LEU A 162 11.92 10.32 -10.33
N SER A 163 11.97 11.40 -9.54
CA SER A 163 13.20 11.86 -8.89
C SER A 163 13.76 10.85 -7.89
N LEU A 164 12.92 10.03 -7.24
CA LEU A 164 13.37 8.91 -6.40
C LEU A 164 14.04 7.79 -7.22
N THR A 165 13.57 7.53 -8.44
CA THR A 165 14.27 6.61 -9.36
C THR A 165 15.62 7.18 -9.76
N VAL A 166 15.69 8.47 -10.09
CA VAL A 166 16.95 9.16 -10.39
C VAL A 166 17.89 9.12 -9.18
N LEU A 167 17.41 9.39 -7.97
CA LEU A 167 18.20 9.35 -6.74
C LEU A 167 18.81 7.96 -6.52
N LEU A 168 18.01 6.89 -6.65
CA LEU A 168 18.50 5.52 -6.50
C LEU A 168 19.58 5.19 -7.54
N THR A 169 19.33 5.50 -8.82
CA THR A 169 20.30 5.20 -9.89
C THR A 169 21.54 6.07 -9.78
N ALA A 170 21.40 7.35 -9.44
CA ALA A 170 22.52 8.27 -9.20
C ALA A 170 23.39 7.79 -8.04
N ALA A 171 22.79 7.26 -6.96
CA ALA A 171 23.53 6.67 -5.85
C ALA A 171 24.26 5.37 -6.25
N ALA A 172 23.67 4.56 -7.13
CA ALA A 172 24.36 3.41 -7.68
C ALA A 172 25.53 3.84 -8.60
N CYS A 173 25.38 4.94 -9.35
CA CYS A 173 26.47 5.55 -10.10
C CYS A 173 27.56 6.11 -9.18
N GLU A 174 27.19 6.79 -8.10
CA GLU A 174 28.13 7.30 -7.09
C GLU A 174 29.00 6.17 -6.54
N VAL A 175 28.39 5.04 -6.16
CA VAL A 175 29.13 3.87 -5.67
C VAL A 175 30.02 3.27 -6.76
N ALA A 176 29.47 2.98 -7.94
CA ALA A 176 30.17 2.21 -8.96
C ALA A 176 31.15 3.06 -9.79
N LEU A 177 30.69 4.20 -10.31
CA LEU A 177 31.46 5.09 -11.18
C LEU A 177 32.42 5.96 -10.37
N ASP A 178 31.96 6.63 -9.30
CA ASP A 178 32.81 7.55 -8.55
C ASP A 178 33.71 6.80 -7.55
N LEU A 179 33.15 6.19 -6.51
CA LEU A 179 33.96 5.59 -5.43
C LEU A 179 34.83 4.43 -5.90
N VAL A 180 34.26 3.47 -6.64
CA VAL A 180 34.97 2.27 -7.09
C VAL A 180 35.86 2.55 -8.29
N ALA A 181 35.27 3.03 -9.39
CA ALA A 181 35.99 3.16 -10.65
C ALA A 181 36.83 4.44 -10.72
N TRP A 182 36.32 5.61 -10.33
CA TRP A 182 37.05 6.88 -10.49
C TRP A 182 38.12 7.09 -9.42
N GLN A 183 37.76 6.89 -8.15
CA GLN A 183 38.63 7.15 -7.00
C GLN A 183 39.50 5.93 -6.65
N CYS A 184 38.90 4.81 -6.24
CA CYS A 184 39.66 3.70 -5.68
C CYS A 184 40.55 2.99 -6.71
N ALA A 185 40.04 2.74 -7.92
CA ALA A 185 40.84 2.11 -8.99
C ALA A 185 41.93 3.04 -9.55
N ALA A 186 41.91 4.33 -9.24
CA ALA A 186 43.00 5.26 -9.58
C ALA A 186 44.04 5.43 -8.47
N SER A 187 43.73 4.96 -7.26
CA SER A 187 44.59 5.06 -6.08
C SER A 187 45.29 3.74 -5.83
N GLU A 188 46.61 3.70 -5.95
CA GLU A 188 47.39 2.48 -5.68
C GLU A 188 47.18 1.98 -4.24
N ARG A 189 47.11 2.91 -3.28
CA ARG A 189 46.84 2.62 -1.87
C ARG A 189 45.44 2.00 -1.67
N CYS A 190 44.42 2.50 -2.37
CA CYS A 190 43.08 1.93 -2.27
C CYS A 190 42.97 0.58 -3.00
N ALA A 191 43.54 0.46 -4.19
CA ALA A 191 43.51 -0.76 -4.99
C ALA A 191 44.36 -1.91 -4.41
N ALA A 192 45.34 -1.59 -3.56
CA ALA A 192 46.20 -2.57 -2.91
C ALA A 192 45.41 -3.65 -2.15
N GLY A 193 45.69 -4.91 -2.47
CA GLY A 193 45.02 -6.08 -1.87
C GLY A 193 43.58 -6.31 -2.33
N LYS A 194 43.11 -5.64 -3.39
CA LYS A 194 41.76 -5.83 -3.97
C LYS A 194 41.84 -6.42 -5.39
N PRO A 195 42.09 -7.75 -5.55
CA PRO A 195 42.33 -8.37 -6.86
C PRO A 195 41.14 -8.28 -7.82
N TRP A 196 39.92 -8.12 -7.30
CA TRP A 196 38.71 -7.92 -8.11
C TRP A 196 38.71 -6.57 -8.87
N LEU A 197 39.56 -5.60 -8.48
CA LEU A 197 39.76 -4.34 -9.20
C LEU A 197 40.75 -4.44 -10.37
N ARG A 198 41.46 -5.56 -10.54
CA ARG A 198 42.47 -5.74 -11.62
C ARG A 198 41.97 -5.38 -13.02
N PRO A 199 40.72 -5.72 -13.42
CA PRO A 199 40.19 -5.30 -14.71
C PRO A 199 40.12 -3.77 -14.87
N LEU A 200 40.01 -3.01 -13.78
CA LEU A 200 39.89 -1.55 -13.78
C LEU A 200 41.24 -0.84 -13.61
N THR A 201 42.29 -1.54 -13.16
CA THR A 201 43.59 -0.93 -12.85
C THR A 201 44.67 -1.22 -13.89
N GLY A 202 44.49 -2.22 -14.76
CA GLY A 202 45.49 -2.62 -15.76
C GLY A 202 44.98 -2.74 -17.20
N GLY A 203 45.89 -2.61 -18.17
CA GLY A 203 45.63 -2.90 -19.58
C GLY A 203 44.66 -1.93 -20.27
N TRP A 204 43.87 -2.43 -21.22
CA TRP A 204 42.99 -1.63 -22.08
C TRP A 204 41.90 -0.86 -21.33
N TRP A 205 41.46 -1.39 -20.18
CA TRP A 205 40.36 -0.89 -19.36
C TRP A 205 40.79 0.11 -18.27
N SER A 206 42.09 0.32 -18.06
CA SER A 206 42.59 1.26 -17.03
C SER A 206 42.34 2.72 -17.37
N GLN A 207 42.11 3.04 -18.65
CA GLN A 207 41.78 4.38 -19.10
C GLN A 207 40.44 4.84 -18.50
N PRO A 208 40.35 6.06 -17.91
CA PRO A 208 39.18 6.48 -17.13
C PRO A 208 37.84 6.29 -17.84
N GLY A 209 37.73 6.68 -19.12
CA GLY A 209 36.49 6.54 -19.89
C GLY A 209 36.00 5.10 -20.06
N ARG A 210 36.91 4.16 -20.38
CA ARG A 210 36.56 2.73 -20.53
C ARG A 210 36.23 2.08 -19.20
N ARG A 211 36.98 2.45 -18.16
CA ARG A 211 36.74 2.02 -16.79
C ARG A 211 35.35 2.40 -16.30
N LEU A 212 34.92 3.64 -16.59
CA LEU A 212 33.57 4.12 -16.28
C LEU A 212 32.48 3.36 -17.05
N VAL A 213 32.71 3.00 -18.32
CA VAL A 213 31.77 2.18 -19.09
C VAL A 213 31.58 0.80 -18.46
N LEU A 214 32.66 0.15 -18.01
CA LEU A 214 32.55 -1.13 -17.30
C LEU A 214 31.82 -0.97 -15.95
N ALA A 215 32.11 0.12 -15.24
CA ALA A 215 31.46 0.46 -13.97
C ALA A 215 29.99 0.88 -14.11
N ALA A 216 29.51 1.18 -15.32
CA ALA A 216 28.10 1.44 -15.59
C ALA A 216 27.23 0.18 -15.58
N LEU A 217 27.83 -1.02 -15.61
CA LEU A 217 27.07 -2.28 -15.61
C LEU A 217 26.22 -2.47 -14.32
N PRO A 218 26.74 -2.27 -13.09
CA PRO A 218 25.92 -2.34 -11.87
C PRO A 218 24.66 -1.45 -11.85
N PRO A 219 24.71 -0.13 -12.12
CA PRO A 219 23.49 0.69 -12.12
C PRO A 219 22.52 0.34 -13.27
N VAL A 220 23.03 -0.13 -14.41
CA VAL A 220 22.19 -0.66 -15.51
C VAL A 220 21.51 -1.96 -15.07
N ALA A 221 22.24 -2.87 -14.43
CA ALA A 221 21.70 -4.12 -13.91
C ALA A 221 20.64 -3.89 -12.83
N LEU A 222 20.85 -2.91 -11.94
CA LEU A 222 19.84 -2.46 -10.98
C LEU A 222 18.55 -2.00 -11.68
N THR A 223 18.68 -1.16 -12.71
CA THR A 223 17.53 -0.67 -13.49
C THR A 223 16.79 -1.81 -14.20
N ALA A 224 17.53 -2.76 -14.78
CA ALA A 224 16.97 -3.95 -15.42
C ALA A 224 16.27 -4.87 -14.42
N LEU A 225 16.82 -5.03 -13.21
CA LEU A 225 16.22 -5.81 -12.13
C LEU A 225 14.88 -5.19 -11.69
N LEU A 226 14.81 -3.88 -11.51
CA LEU A 226 13.57 -3.17 -11.15
C LEU A 226 12.51 -3.30 -12.26
N TRP A 227 12.93 -3.17 -13.52
CA TRP A 227 12.05 -3.41 -14.67
C TRP A 227 11.50 -4.84 -14.67
N TRP A 228 12.35 -5.85 -14.47
CA TRP A 228 11.95 -7.25 -14.46
C TRP A 228 10.98 -7.57 -13.32
N LEU A 229 11.27 -7.08 -12.10
CA LEU A 229 10.38 -7.25 -10.93
C LEU A 229 9.01 -6.64 -11.18
N SER A 230 8.97 -5.41 -11.68
CA SER A 230 7.72 -4.70 -11.97
C SER A 230 6.93 -5.35 -13.10
N HIS A 231 7.60 -5.93 -14.09
CA HIS A 231 6.94 -6.68 -15.16
C HIS A 231 6.34 -8.00 -14.65
N ARG A 232 7.07 -8.73 -13.80
CA ARG A 232 6.60 -9.99 -13.21
C ARG A 232 5.39 -9.80 -12.31
N THR A 233 5.39 -8.79 -11.44
CA THR A 233 4.27 -8.54 -10.53
C THR A 233 3.03 -8.01 -11.25
N TRP A 234 3.22 -7.19 -12.28
CA TRP A 234 2.16 -6.70 -13.16
C TRP A 234 1.36 -7.84 -13.81
N SER A 235 2.01 -8.91 -14.26
CA SER A 235 1.31 -10.05 -14.85
C SER A 235 0.46 -10.84 -13.85
N ALA A 236 0.86 -10.88 -12.57
CA ALA A 236 0.27 -11.76 -11.57
C ALA A 236 -0.82 -11.12 -10.70
N TYR A 237 -0.77 -9.79 -10.51
CA TYR A 237 -1.68 -9.06 -9.61
C TYR A 237 -2.60 -8.08 -10.36
N GLU A 238 -2.21 -7.57 -11.52
CA GLU A 238 -2.88 -6.44 -12.20
C GLU A 238 -3.48 -6.83 -13.56
N SER A 239 -3.71 -8.13 -13.77
CA SER A 239 -4.25 -8.71 -15.00
C SER A 239 -5.72 -9.14 -14.89
N ALA A 240 -6.35 -8.92 -13.74
CA ALA A 240 -7.77 -9.19 -13.54
C ALA A 240 -8.63 -8.36 -14.51
N SER A 241 -9.67 -8.99 -15.07
CA SER A 241 -10.64 -8.33 -15.94
C SER A 241 -11.93 -8.05 -15.17
N PRO A 242 -12.64 -6.95 -15.47
CA PRO A 242 -13.93 -6.66 -14.85
C PRO A 242 -14.96 -7.75 -15.18
N PRO A 243 -15.91 -8.01 -14.26
CA PRO A 243 -17.02 -8.90 -14.57
C PRO A 243 -17.83 -8.36 -15.77
N PRO A 244 -18.28 -9.24 -16.69
CA PRO A 244 -19.11 -8.83 -17.81
C PRO A 244 -20.42 -8.25 -17.26
N ARG A 245 -20.60 -6.94 -17.39
CA ARG A 245 -21.85 -6.26 -16.99
C ARG A 245 -22.80 -6.27 -18.19
N PRO A 246 -24.07 -6.71 -18.03
CA PRO A 246 -25.09 -6.33 -19.01
C PRO A 246 -25.21 -4.80 -19.02
N PRO A 247 -25.42 -4.16 -20.17
CA PRO A 247 -25.63 -2.71 -20.25
C PRO A 247 -26.95 -2.34 -19.55
N GLY A 248 -26.89 -2.14 -18.25
CA GLY A 248 -27.99 -1.56 -17.46
C GLY A 248 -27.93 -0.03 -17.53
N PRO A 249 -29.05 0.67 -17.32
CA PRO A 249 -29.06 2.13 -17.28
C PRO A 249 -28.10 2.57 -16.18
N ALA A 250 -27.05 3.28 -16.57
CA ALA A 250 -26.23 4.03 -15.64
C ALA A 250 -27.12 5.17 -15.11
N HIS A 251 -27.87 4.93 -14.03
CA HIS A 251 -28.64 6.00 -13.42
C HIS A 251 -27.65 7.09 -12.98
N PRO A 252 -27.70 8.28 -13.60
CA PRO A 252 -26.96 9.42 -13.11
C PRO A 252 -27.57 9.77 -11.76
N GLN A 253 -26.78 9.74 -10.68
CA GLN A 253 -27.24 10.37 -9.45
C GLN A 253 -27.42 11.86 -9.73
N PRO A 254 -28.55 12.47 -9.33
CA PRO A 254 -28.71 13.92 -9.42
C PRO A 254 -27.68 14.60 -8.52
N GLY A 255 -26.75 15.37 -9.10
CA GLY A 255 -25.97 16.40 -8.39
C GLY A 255 -24.68 15.99 -7.66
N GLY A 256 -24.29 14.70 -7.63
CA GLY A 256 -23.06 14.23 -6.94
C GLY A 256 -21.99 13.65 -7.87
N GLU A 257 -20.72 14.03 -7.67
CA GLU A 257 -19.58 13.27 -8.23
C GLU A 257 -19.49 11.91 -7.51
N ARG A 258 -19.46 10.79 -8.27
CA ARG A 258 -19.34 9.45 -7.68
C ARG A 258 -18.01 9.29 -6.91
N PRO A 259 -18.01 8.63 -5.75
CA PRO A 259 -16.77 8.33 -5.02
C PRO A 259 -15.76 7.58 -5.89
N ALA A 260 -14.47 7.91 -5.78
CA ALA A 260 -13.41 7.36 -6.64
C ALA A 260 -13.39 5.81 -6.67
N LEU A 261 -13.58 5.17 -5.51
CA LEU A 261 -13.58 3.71 -5.36
C LEU A 261 -14.72 2.99 -6.09
N SER A 262 -15.81 3.69 -6.40
CA SER A 262 -16.94 3.15 -7.16
C SER A 262 -16.70 3.16 -8.67
N LEU A 263 -15.68 3.89 -9.13
CA LEU A 263 -15.46 4.10 -10.55
C LEU A 263 -14.94 2.82 -11.22
N PRO A 264 -15.48 2.44 -12.41
CA PRO A 264 -15.13 1.18 -13.07
C PRO A 264 -13.66 0.98 -13.41
N GLY A 265 -12.88 2.05 -13.62
CA GLY A 265 -11.46 1.98 -13.93
C GLY A 265 -10.54 1.96 -12.70
N PHE A 266 -11.08 2.16 -11.49
CA PHE A 266 -10.29 2.36 -10.28
C PHE A 266 -9.38 1.16 -9.95
N TRP A 267 -9.79 -0.07 -10.24
CA TRP A 267 -8.99 -1.27 -9.95
C TRP A 267 -8.27 -1.84 -11.17
N TYR A 268 -8.34 -1.17 -12.32
CA TYR A 268 -7.85 -1.68 -13.61
C TYR A 268 -6.77 -0.76 -14.20
N GLY A 269 -5.67 -0.58 -13.48
CA GLY A 269 -4.59 0.36 -13.82
C GLY A 269 -3.53 -0.15 -14.82
N ARG A 270 -3.73 -1.33 -15.41
CA ARG A 270 -2.68 -2.12 -16.10
C ARG A 270 -1.86 -1.32 -17.13
N ARG A 271 -2.52 -0.48 -17.95
CA ARG A 271 -1.85 0.28 -19.02
C ARG A 271 -1.05 1.46 -18.50
N LEU A 272 -1.54 2.15 -17.46
CA LEU A 272 -0.82 3.24 -16.81
C LEU A 272 0.52 2.74 -16.26
N VAL A 273 0.51 1.63 -15.51
CA VAL A 273 1.72 1.03 -14.94
C VAL A 273 2.75 0.70 -16.02
N SER A 274 2.31 0.24 -17.19
CA SER A 274 3.21 -0.03 -18.31
C SER A 274 3.88 1.24 -18.85
N ARG A 275 3.15 2.35 -18.97
CA ARG A 275 3.70 3.63 -19.45
C ARG A 275 4.66 4.24 -18.42
N LEU A 276 4.29 4.22 -17.14
CA LEU A 276 5.14 4.70 -16.06
C LEU A 276 6.41 3.84 -15.94
N ARG A 277 6.30 2.51 -16.01
CA ARG A 277 7.47 1.62 -16.00
C ARG A 277 8.45 1.98 -17.11
N ALA A 278 7.97 2.23 -18.32
CA ALA A 278 8.82 2.64 -19.42
C ALA A 278 9.53 3.98 -19.15
N ALA A 279 8.82 4.99 -18.62
CA ALA A 279 9.42 6.27 -18.25
C ALA A 279 10.48 6.13 -17.15
N HIS A 280 10.21 5.35 -16.10
CA HIS A 280 11.17 5.15 -15.00
C HIS A 280 12.39 4.30 -15.43
N THR A 281 12.19 3.29 -16.29
CA THR A 281 13.30 2.53 -16.89
C THR A 281 14.17 3.45 -17.75
N ALA A 282 13.57 4.31 -18.58
CA ALA A 282 14.30 5.30 -19.36
C ALA A 282 15.05 6.29 -18.45
N ALA A 283 14.43 6.80 -17.38
CA ALA A 283 15.07 7.70 -16.42
C ALA A 283 16.28 7.06 -15.75
N GLY A 284 16.20 5.78 -15.35
CA GLY A 284 17.35 5.05 -14.81
C GLY A 284 18.50 4.98 -15.81
N LEU A 285 18.25 4.53 -17.04
CA LEU A 285 19.28 4.44 -18.09
C LEU A 285 19.87 5.80 -18.46
N LEU A 286 19.03 6.84 -18.57
CA LEU A 286 19.46 8.20 -18.85
C LEU A 286 20.25 8.81 -17.70
N THR A 287 20.00 8.42 -16.45
CA THR A 287 20.82 8.84 -15.29
C THR A 287 22.24 8.29 -15.43
N VAL A 288 22.38 7.02 -15.80
CA VAL A 288 23.70 6.41 -16.08
C VAL A 288 24.39 7.11 -17.25
N ALA A 289 23.67 7.33 -18.36
CA ALA A 289 24.20 8.04 -19.52
C ALA A 289 24.63 9.47 -19.16
N THR A 290 23.86 10.19 -18.34
CA THR A 290 24.20 11.54 -17.89
C THR A 290 25.47 11.54 -17.02
N ALA A 291 25.62 10.58 -16.11
CA ALA A 291 26.82 10.46 -15.28
C ALA A 291 28.08 10.21 -16.11
N LEU A 292 28.02 9.25 -17.05
CA LEU A 292 29.11 8.97 -17.99
C LEU A 292 29.46 10.19 -18.85
N LEU A 293 28.43 10.82 -19.44
CA LEU A 293 28.61 11.95 -20.34
C LEU A 293 29.22 13.16 -19.63
N THR A 294 28.79 13.44 -18.39
CA THR A 294 29.28 14.58 -17.59
C THR A 294 30.78 14.45 -17.34
N ALA A 295 31.25 13.26 -16.95
CA ALA A 295 32.66 13.00 -16.68
C ALA A 295 33.53 13.17 -17.93
N VAL A 296 33.04 12.72 -19.09
CA VAL A 296 33.79 12.77 -20.36
C VAL A 296 33.79 14.19 -20.95
N LEU A 297 32.65 14.90 -20.91
CA LEU A 297 32.55 16.27 -21.40
C LEU A 297 33.39 17.25 -20.57
N ASP A 298 33.50 17.04 -19.24
CA ASP A 298 34.35 17.88 -18.38
C ASP A 298 35.82 17.85 -18.82
N HIS A 299 36.29 16.68 -19.27
CA HIS A 299 37.64 16.53 -19.81
C HIS A 299 37.76 17.12 -21.23
N ASP A 300 36.86 16.72 -22.14
CA ASP A 300 36.97 17.06 -23.57
C ASP A 300 36.72 18.56 -23.87
N ARG A 301 36.05 19.30 -22.97
CA ARG A 301 35.86 20.76 -23.10
C ARG A 301 37.09 21.59 -22.76
N ARG A 302 38.13 20.99 -22.15
CA ARG A 302 39.38 21.68 -21.84
C ARG A 302 40.18 21.91 -23.13
N PRO A 303 40.96 23.00 -23.26
CA PRO A 303 41.75 23.27 -24.46
C PRO A 303 42.66 22.09 -24.83
N GLY A 304 42.63 21.64 -26.09
CA GLY A 304 43.44 20.51 -26.59
C GLY A 304 42.79 19.12 -26.49
N GLY A 305 41.48 19.03 -26.27
CA GLY A 305 40.74 17.77 -26.23
C GLY A 305 40.88 16.93 -27.53
N PRO A 306 41.14 15.61 -27.43
CA PRO A 306 41.47 14.76 -28.59
C PRO A 306 40.26 14.33 -29.44
N VAL A 307 39.03 14.62 -29.00
CA VAL A 307 37.79 14.19 -29.68
C VAL A 307 37.06 15.42 -30.24
N PRO A 308 36.54 15.38 -31.49
CA PRO A 308 35.79 16.51 -32.03
C PRO A 308 34.59 16.86 -31.15
N THR A 309 34.49 18.13 -30.76
CA THR A 309 33.44 18.66 -29.87
C THR A 309 32.02 18.36 -30.35
N GLY A 310 31.81 18.16 -31.66
CA GLY A 310 30.53 17.78 -32.24
C GLY A 310 29.95 16.44 -31.74
N TRP A 311 30.79 15.45 -31.42
CA TRP A 311 30.34 14.16 -30.89
C TRP A 311 29.79 14.30 -29.47
N GLY A 312 30.50 15.05 -28.63
CA GLY A 312 30.06 15.37 -27.28
C GLY A 312 28.72 16.14 -27.25
N TRP A 313 28.55 17.12 -28.14
CA TRP A 313 27.28 17.84 -28.28
C TRP A 313 26.14 16.97 -28.80
N THR A 314 26.41 16.07 -29.75
CA THR A 314 25.40 15.12 -30.25
C THR A 314 24.91 14.20 -29.15
N ALA A 315 25.83 13.65 -28.34
CA ALA A 315 25.49 12.84 -27.18
C ALA A 315 24.70 13.65 -26.13
N ALA A 316 25.07 14.90 -25.87
CA ALA A 316 24.36 15.78 -24.94
C ALA A 316 22.93 16.10 -25.41
N VAL A 317 22.73 16.41 -26.69
CA VAL A 317 21.40 16.64 -27.27
C VAL A 317 20.55 15.38 -27.20
N ALA A 318 21.13 14.20 -27.49
CA ALA A 318 20.43 12.93 -27.41
C ALA A 318 19.98 12.60 -25.96
N VAL A 319 20.85 12.82 -24.97
CA VAL A 319 20.51 12.68 -23.54
C VAL A 319 19.43 13.67 -23.13
N ALA A 320 19.54 14.95 -23.53
CA ALA A 320 18.54 15.97 -23.22
C ALA A 320 17.18 15.67 -23.85
N ALA A 321 17.15 15.22 -25.11
CA ALA A 321 15.93 14.80 -25.80
C ALA A 321 15.29 13.58 -25.12
N GLY A 322 16.11 12.60 -24.69
CA GLY A 322 15.64 11.44 -23.92
C GLY A 322 15.00 11.84 -22.59
N TRP A 323 15.61 12.78 -21.85
CA TRP A 323 15.04 13.32 -20.62
C TRP A 323 13.73 14.07 -20.87
N ALA A 324 13.68 14.94 -21.89
CA ALA A 324 12.48 15.67 -22.26
C ALA A 324 11.33 14.72 -22.60
N ALA A 325 11.57 13.67 -23.39
CA ALA A 325 10.59 12.65 -23.71
C ALA A 325 10.11 11.88 -22.46
N THR A 326 11.04 11.54 -21.56
CA THR A 326 10.74 10.83 -20.31
C THR A 326 9.84 11.66 -19.39
N VAL A 327 10.18 12.93 -19.17
CA VAL A 327 9.38 13.86 -18.37
C VAL A 327 8.01 14.09 -19.02
N LEU A 328 7.97 14.24 -20.34
CA LEU A 328 6.71 14.40 -21.08
C LEU A 328 5.75 13.21 -20.86
N VAL A 329 6.26 11.98 -20.90
CA VAL A 329 5.46 10.78 -20.63
C VAL A 329 4.98 10.75 -19.17
N ALA A 330 5.85 11.06 -18.21
CA ALA A 330 5.49 11.11 -16.79
C ALA A 330 4.39 12.16 -16.48
N VAL A 331 4.45 13.32 -17.14
CA VAL A 331 3.49 14.43 -16.97
C VAL A 331 2.19 14.18 -17.71
N ARG A 332 2.22 13.72 -18.97
CA ARG A 332 1.01 13.65 -19.82
C ARG A 332 0.14 12.41 -19.58
N LYS A 333 0.71 11.28 -19.17
CA LYS A 333 -0.01 10.00 -19.12
C LYS A 333 -0.67 9.78 -17.76
N GLY A 334 -1.76 10.52 -17.52
CA GLY A 334 -2.64 10.46 -16.34
C GLY A 334 -3.27 9.09 -16.08
N ARG A 335 -3.71 8.87 -14.83
CA ARG A 335 -4.63 7.78 -14.48
C ARG A 335 -6.05 8.23 -14.83
N THR A 336 -6.83 7.35 -15.45
CA THR A 336 -8.28 7.54 -15.59
C THR A 336 -8.97 6.53 -14.69
N GLU A 337 -9.85 7.00 -13.81
CA GLU A 337 -10.60 6.13 -12.89
C GLU A 337 -12.00 5.82 -13.42
N SER A 338 -12.55 6.67 -14.29
CA SER A 338 -13.92 6.55 -14.82
C SER A 338 -14.13 5.31 -15.69
N GLU A 339 -13.10 4.87 -16.42
CA GLU A 339 -13.16 3.73 -17.32
C GLU A 339 -11.84 2.93 -17.28
N PRO A 340 -11.87 1.60 -17.46
CA PRO A 340 -10.65 0.81 -17.63
C PRO A 340 -9.84 1.30 -18.84
N ASP A 341 -8.56 1.61 -18.63
CA ASP A 341 -7.68 2.02 -19.74
C ASP A 341 -7.25 0.78 -20.54
N GLU A 342 -7.82 0.61 -21.73
CA GLU A 342 -7.44 -0.47 -22.64
C GLU A 342 -6.36 -0.06 -23.65
N ARG A 343 -6.08 1.25 -23.80
CA ARG A 343 -5.26 1.81 -24.88
C ARG A 343 -3.80 1.37 -24.78
N ILE A 344 -3.29 0.78 -25.85
CA ILE A 344 -1.88 0.39 -25.97
C ILE A 344 -1.10 1.58 -26.54
N ASP A 345 -0.19 2.14 -25.75
CA ASP A 345 0.71 3.21 -26.20
C ASP A 345 2.09 2.64 -26.51
N ARG A 346 2.27 2.14 -27.73
CA ARG A 346 3.53 1.49 -28.17
C ARG A 346 4.72 2.45 -28.14
N LEU A 347 4.49 3.73 -28.42
CA LEU A 347 5.54 4.76 -28.41
C LEU A 347 6.09 4.93 -26.99
N ALA A 348 5.22 5.10 -26.00
CA ALA A 348 5.64 5.20 -24.61
C ALA A 348 6.18 3.87 -24.06
N SER A 349 5.52 2.74 -24.32
CA SER A 349 5.84 1.47 -23.67
C SER A 349 7.05 0.73 -24.23
N THR A 350 7.38 0.95 -25.51
CA THR A 350 8.38 0.14 -26.24
C THR A 350 9.49 1.01 -26.83
N VAL A 351 9.14 2.12 -27.49
CA VAL A 351 10.14 2.97 -28.15
C VAL A 351 10.98 3.73 -27.13
N LEU A 352 10.39 4.30 -26.09
CA LEU A 352 11.12 5.11 -25.11
C LEU A 352 12.25 4.36 -24.38
N PRO A 353 12.03 3.16 -23.78
CA PRO A 353 13.12 2.41 -23.16
C PRO A 353 14.19 1.97 -24.17
N GLY A 354 13.77 1.54 -25.38
CA GLY A 354 14.71 1.17 -26.44
C GLY A 354 15.59 2.34 -26.89
N ALA A 355 15.01 3.53 -27.05
CA ALA A 355 15.74 4.75 -27.35
C ALA A 355 16.72 5.11 -26.23
N ALA A 356 16.34 4.99 -24.95
CA ALA A 356 17.23 5.23 -23.82
C ALA A 356 18.42 4.25 -23.79
N VAL A 357 18.22 2.98 -24.15
CA VAL A 357 19.32 2.02 -24.35
C VAL A 357 20.25 2.48 -25.49
N GLY A 358 19.69 2.92 -26.61
CA GLY A 358 20.45 3.46 -27.74
C GLY A 358 21.30 4.69 -27.35
N VAL A 359 20.72 5.63 -26.59
CA VAL A 359 21.43 6.81 -26.07
C VAL A 359 22.55 6.39 -25.11
N LEU A 360 22.30 5.45 -24.21
CA LEU A 360 23.33 4.94 -23.30
C LEU A 360 24.47 4.27 -24.08
N ALA A 361 24.16 3.47 -25.10
CA ALA A 361 25.16 2.84 -25.96
C ALA A 361 26.00 3.87 -26.74
N LEU A 362 25.36 4.93 -27.25
CA LEU A 362 26.04 6.06 -27.91
C LEU A 362 27.02 6.74 -26.94
N VAL A 363 26.56 7.07 -25.73
CA VAL A 363 27.40 7.70 -24.69
C VAL A 363 28.53 6.76 -24.26
N ALA A 364 28.26 5.47 -24.09
CA ALA A 364 29.27 4.49 -23.74
C ALA A 364 30.35 4.35 -24.83
N GLY A 365 29.96 4.38 -26.12
CA GLY A 365 30.90 4.41 -27.24
C GLY A 365 31.77 5.67 -27.23
N TYR A 366 31.17 6.84 -26.99
CA TYR A 366 31.90 8.10 -26.84
C TYR A 366 32.86 8.10 -25.63
N ALA A 367 32.43 7.52 -24.50
CA ALA A 367 33.24 7.39 -23.30
C ALA A 367 34.40 6.40 -23.47
N ALA A 368 34.20 5.30 -24.20
CA ALA A 368 35.22 4.28 -24.47
C ALA A 368 36.28 4.72 -25.49
N TRP A 369 36.06 5.85 -26.18
CA TRP A 369 37.00 6.38 -27.17
C TRP A 369 38.37 6.68 -26.54
N PRO A 370 39.50 6.31 -27.20
CA PRO A 370 40.83 6.51 -26.66
C PRO A 370 41.15 7.99 -26.38
N ARG A 371 41.54 8.30 -25.14
CA ARG A 371 42.06 9.60 -24.67
C ARG A 371 43.41 9.42 -23.96
N PRO A 372 44.53 9.35 -24.70
CA PRO A 372 45.86 9.16 -24.11
C PRO A 372 46.19 10.28 -23.11
N GLY A 373 46.82 9.94 -21.98
CA GLY A 373 47.23 10.91 -20.96
C GLY A 373 46.12 11.35 -19.99
N TRP A 374 44.86 10.90 -20.17
CA TRP A 374 43.80 11.20 -19.21
C TRP A 374 43.99 10.39 -17.92
N SER A 375 44.17 11.09 -16.80
CA SER A 375 44.15 10.54 -15.45
C SER A 375 42.93 11.03 -14.66
N SER A 376 42.45 10.19 -13.75
CA SER A 376 41.40 10.54 -12.79
C SER A 376 42.02 10.91 -11.45
N SER A 377 41.59 12.04 -10.88
CA SER A 377 41.95 12.48 -9.54
C SER A 377 40.71 13.08 -8.86
N ALA A 378 40.72 13.12 -7.52
CA ALA A 378 39.61 13.63 -6.70
C ALA A 378 38.27 12.94 -7.03
N GLN A 379 37.15 13.63 -6.74
CA GLN A 379 35.81 13.14 -7.05
C GLN A 379 35.48 13.25 -8.54
N LEU A 380 34.61 12.36 -9.02
CA LEU A 380 34.07 12.38 -10.38
C LEU A 380 33.34 13.72 -10.62
N PRO A 381 33.57 14.40 -11.76
CA PRO A 381 32.83 15.62 -12.08
C PRO A 381 31.31 15.40 -12.05
N GLY A 382 30.58 16.33 -11.42
CA GLY A 382 29.12 16.28 -11.33
C GLY A 382 28.55 15.91 -9.95
N THR A 383 29.37 15.84 -8.89
CA THR A 383 28.91 15.57 -7.50
C THR A 383 27.82 16.54 -6.99
N GLY A 384 27.73 17.75 -7.55
CA GLY A 384 26.66 18.71 -7.28
C GLY A 384 25.25 18.22 -7.63
N VAL A 385 25.10 17.11 -8.36
CA VAL A 385 23.80 16.53 -8.73
C VAL A 385 22.95 16.19 -7.51
N PHE A 386 23.53 15.71 -6.40
CA PHE A 386 22.77 15.38 -5.19
C PHE A 386 22.21 16.63 -4.51
N ALA A 387 22.92 17.75 -4.55
CA ALA A 387 22.43 19.04 -4.06
C ALA A 387 21.25 19.54 -4.91
N TRP A 388 21.37 19.46 -6.23
CA TRP A 388 20.28 19.80 -7.15
C TRP A 388 19.06 18.88 -7.00
N LEU A 389 19.27 17.57 -6.86
CA LEU A 389 18.19 16.61 -6.62
C LEU A 389 17.48 16.89 -5.30
N MET A 390 18.22 17.19 -4.24
CA MET A 390 17.65 17.54 -2.94
C MET A 390 16.84 18.83 -3.01
N LEU A 391 17.36 19.87 -3.69
CA LEU A 391 16.65 21.13 -3.91
C LEU A 391 15.37 20.90 -4.72
N LEU A 392 15.45 20.14 -5.82
CA LEU A 392 14.31 19.78 -6.66
C LEU A 392 13.25 19.02 -5.86
N GLN A 393 13.64 18.04 -5.06
CA GLN A 393 12.73 17.26 -4.22
C GLN A 393 12.06 18.14 -3.16
N GLY A 394 12.80 19.05 -2.52
CA GLY A 394 12.24 20.03 -1.59
C GLY A 394 11.25 20.98 -2.27
N ALA A 395 11.58 21.49 -3.46
CA ALA A 395 10.70 22.34 -4.25
C ALA A 395 9.43 21.61 -4.72
N LEU A 396 9.55 20.37 -5.18
CA LEU A 396 8.41 19.53 -5.55
C LEU A 396 7.51 19.23 -4.34
N ALA A 397 8.09 18.93 -3.17
CA ALA A 397 7.35 18.71 -1.94
C ALA A 397 6.61 19.99 -1.50
N ALA A 398 7.27 21.15 -1.56
CA ALA A 398 6.65 22.44 -1.25
C ALA A 398 5.52 22.78 -2.24
N ALA A 399 5.72 22.58 -3.54
CA ALA A 399 4.69 22.76 -4.56
C ALA A 399 3.50 21.81 -4.35
N THR A 400 3.77 20.56 -3.93
CA THR A 400 2.75 19.58 -3.56
C THR A 400 1.97 20.05 -2.34
N ALA A 401 2.64 20.62 -1.33
CA ALA A 401 2.00 21.19 -0.14
C ALA A 401 1.11 22.39 -0.47
N VAL A 402 1.57 23.31 -1.32
CA VAL A 402 0.78 24.46 -1.78
C VAL A 402 -0.45 23.97 -2.56
N THR A 403 -0.27 23.02 -3.47
CA THR A 403 -1.37 22.47 -4.26
C THR A 403 -2.37 21.71 -3.37
N ALA A 404 -1.88 20.95 -2.39
CA ALA A 404 -2.72 20.27 -1.40
C ALA A 404 -3.51 21.27 -0.55
N TYR A 405 -2.89 22.38 -0.15
CA TYR A 405 -3.58 23.44 0.57
C TYR A 405 -4.69 24.08 -0.27
N VAL A 406 -4.44 24.36 -1.55
CA VAL A 406 -5.46 24.87 -2.49
C VAL A 406 -6.62 23.88 -2.63
N LEU A 407 -6.33 22.59 -2.83
CA LEU A 407 -7.35 21.54 -2.90
C LEU A 407 -8.13 21.41 -1.59
N HIS A 408 -7.46 21.48 -0.44
CA HIS A 408 -8.09 21.43 0.86
C HIS A 408 -9.04 22.61 1.08
N ARG A 409 -8.64 23.82 0.67
CA ARG A 409 -9.49 25.02 0.72
C ARG A 409 -10.71 24.93 -0.20
N ALA A 410 -10.61 24.21 -1.31
CA ALA A 410 -11.71 23.96 -2.24
C ALA A 410 -12.62 22.78 -1.84
N THR A 411 -12.31 22.08 -0.74
CA THR A 411 -13.06 20.92 -0.27
C THR A 411 -14.41 21.37 0.33
N PRO A 412 -15.55 20.75 -0.03
CA PRO A 412 -16.85 21.16 0.49
C PRO A 412 -16.95 21.06 2.02
N PRO A 413 -17.74 21.94 2.69
CA PRO A 413 -18.02 21.82 4.12
C PRO A 413 -18.51 20.42 4.48
N GLY A 414 -17.98 19.83 5.56
CA GLY A 414 -18.32 18.47 5.99
C GLY A 414 -17.51 17.35 5.31
N SER A 415 -16.86 17.58 4.15
CA SER A 415 -16.08 16.53 3.45
C SER A 415 -14.77 16.16 4.18
N CYS A 416 -14.30 17.00 5.10
CA CYS A 416 -13.13 16.73 5.93
C CYS A 416 -13.40 16.80 7.44
N ALA A 417 -14.56 17.30 7.89
CA ALA A 417 -15.02 17.44 9.29
C ALA A 417 -13.92 17.78 10.36
N GLY A 418 -12.87 18.51 10.00
CA GLY A 418 -11.69 18.75 10.86
C GLY A 418 -10.80 17.53 11.15
N ARG A 419 -11.07 16.36 10.54
CA ARG A 419 -10.41 15.07 10.80
C ARG A 419 -9.36 14.68 9.76
N CYS A 420 -9.36 15.33 8.60
CA CYS A 420 -8.34 15.14 7.57
C CYS A 420 -6.92 15.33 8.13
N ALA A 421 -6.04 14.37 7.85
CA ALA A 421 -4.69 14.36 8.37
C ALA A 421 -3.95 15.64 7.97
N MET A 422 -3.43 16.35 8.98
CA MET A 422 -2.64 17.58 8.82
C MET A 422 -3.35 18.65 7.96
N GLY A 423 -4.68 18.76 8.04
CA GLY A 423 -5.43 19.75 7.24
C GLY A 423 -5.25 19.56 5.74
N GLY A 424 -5.19 18.31 5.27
CA GLY A 424 -5.00 17.98 3.85
C GLY A 424 -3.55 17.95 3.37
N LEU A 425 -2.56 18.29 4.21
CA LEU A 425 -1.14 18.21 3.88
C LEU A 425 -0.56 16.79 3.97
N GLY A 426 -1.39 15.80 4.30
CA GLY A 426 -1.09 14.35 4.34
C GLY A 426 -0.12 13.88 3.27
N GLY A 427 -0.51 14.01 2.00
CA GLY A 427 0.28 13.48 0.90
C GLY A 427 1.56 14.27 0.62
N ALA A 428 1.59 15.59 0.85
CA ALA A 428 2.82 16.39 0.70
C ALA A 428 3.89 16.00 1.74
N ALA A 429 3.47 15.79 2.99
CA ALA A 429 4.35 15.30 4.05
C ALA A 429 4.91 13.92 3.72
N VAL A 430 4.06 12.99 3.29
CA VAL A 430 4.48 11.64 2.90
C VAL A 430 5.40 11.65 1.66
N ALA A 431 5.19 12.55 0.70
CA ALA A 431 6.11 12.75 -0.42
C ALA A 431 7.50 13.22 0.04
N LEU A 432 7.59 14.18 0.97
CA LEU A 432 8.86 14.63 1.54
C LEU A 432 9.56 13.50 2.32
N LEU A 433 8.81 12.75 3.12
CA LEU A 433 9.35 11.63 3.88
C LEU A 433 9.84 10.49 2.97
N ALA A 434 9.21 10.29 1.81
CA ALA A 434 9.71 9.37 0.79
C ALA A 434 11.09 9.81 0.27
N CYS A 435 11.27 11.10 -0.04
CA CYS A 435 12.55 11.68 -0.45
C CYS A 435 13.62 11.53 0.64
N ALA A 436 13.28 11.87 1.89
CA ALA A 436 14.20 11.75 3.02
C ALA A 436 14.63 10.30 3.28
N LEU A 437 13.69 9.36 3.24
CA LEU A 437 13.99 7.94 3.37
C LEU A 437 14.86 7.45 2.22
N GLY A 438 14.57 7.86 0.98
CA GLY A 438 15.42 7.58 -0.19
C GLY A 438 16.84 8.07 0.04
N GLY A 439 17.00 9.33 0.46
CA GLY A 439 18.29 9.95 0.76
C GLY A 439 19.09 9.22 1.84
N VAL A 440 18.45 8.83 2.95
CA VAL A 440 19.08 8.05 4.02
C VAL A 440 19.58 6.70 3.52
N LEU A 441 18.77 5.98 2.75
CA LEU A 441 19.14 4.66 2.21
C LEU A 441 20.29 4.76 1.21
N THR A 442 20.22 5.71 0.28
CA THR A 442 21.26 5.91 -0.73
C THR A 442 22.54 6.48 -0.15
N GLY A 443 22.44 7.47 0.72
CA GLY A 443 23.57 8.11 1.38
C GLY A 443 24.30 7.16 2.32
N GLY A 444 23.55 6.39 3.13
CA GLY A 444 24.12 5.38 4.01
C GLY A 444 24.85 4.26 3.26
N THR A 445 24.34 3.87 2.09
CA THR A 445 25.01 2.88 1.23
C THR A 445 26.32 3.44 0.67
N ALA A 446 26.31 4.67 0.14
CA ALA A 446 27.52 5.31 -0.38
C ALA A 446 28.58 5.49 0.71
N GLN A 447 28.20 5.96 1.90
CA GLN A 447 29.10 6.10 3.05
C GLN A 447 29.71 4.76 3.48
N ARG A 448 28.90 3.71 3.64
CA ARG A 448 29.41 2.39 4.04
C ARG A 448 30.33 1.75 3.01
N VAL A 449 30.07 1.95 1.71
CA VAL A 449 30.97 1.47 0.67
C VAL A 449 32.27 2.27 0.68
N ALA A 450 32.23 3.59 0.87
CA ALA A 450 33.42 4.41 0.99
C ALA A 450 34.29 3.98 2.19
N ASP A 451 33.69 3.80 3.37
CA ASP A 451 34.39 3.32 4.57
C ASP A 451 35.04 1.94 4.32
N TRP A 452 34.31 1.03 3.67
CA TRP A 452 34.83 -0.30 3.33
C TRP A 452 36.00 -0.27 2.33
N LEU A 453 35.98 0.66 1.37
CA LEU A 453 37.05 0.83 0.39
C LEU A 453 38.31 1.40 1.05
N ASP A 454 38.17 2.35 1.97
CA ASP A 454 39.27 3.09 2.60
C ASP A 454 39.93 2.35 3.79
N LYS A 455 39.30 1.27 4.29
CA LYS A 455 39.78 0.38 5.38
C LYS A 455 40.11 1.12 6.69
N ASP A 456 41.34 1.64 6.80
CA ASP A 456 41.95 2.21 8.01
C ASP A 456 41.88 3.76 8.03
N GLY A 457 41.40 4.38 6.94
CA GLY A 457 41.18 5.81 6.81
C GLY A 457 39.72 6.21 6.95
N THR A 458 39.47 7.46 7.35
CA THR A 458 38.15 8.09 7.22
C THR A 458 38.09 8.79 5.86
N PRO A 459 37.20 8.38 4.92
CA PRO A 459 37.12 8.98 3.59
C PRO A 459 36.99 10.51 3.66
N GLY A 460 37.82 11.22 2.90
CA GLY A 460 37.80 12.70 2.85
C GLY A 460 38.50 13.42 4.01
N MET A 461 39.17 12.70 4.91
CA MET A 461 40.03 13.26 5.96
C MET A 461 41.52 13.09 5.60
N ALA A 462 42.38 13.86 6.27
CA ALA A 462 43.84 13.76 6.09
C ALA A 462 44.32 12.32 6.37
N GLY A 463 44.86 11.66 5.34
CA GLY A 463 45.38 10.29 5.43
C GLY A 463 44.52 9.21 4.75
N GLY A 464 43.30 9.53 4.29
CA GLY A 464 42.44 8.62 3.51
C GLY A 464 43.01 8.33 2.11
N ALA A 465 42.76 7.12 1.59
CA ALA A 465 43.18 6.68 0.26
C ALA A 465 42.25 7.17 -0.86
N ILE A 466 41.06 7.70 -0.50
CA ILE A 466 40.07 8.30 -1.39
C ILE A 466 39.49 9.59 -0.78
N THR A 467 38.99 10.49 -1.64
CA THR A 467 38.31 11.73 -1.21
C THR A 467 36.96 11.43 -0.58
N GLY A 468 36.32 10.31 -0.93
CA GLY A 468 35.06 9.88 -0.34
C GLY A 468 33.83 10.53 -1.00
N PRO A 469 32.64 10.26 -0.45
CA PRO A 469 31.38 10.69 -1.03
C PRO A 469 31.14 12.21 -0.92
N PRO A 470 30.18 12.79 -1.66
CA PRO A 470 29.82 14.19 -1.59
C PRO A 470 29.56 14.68 -0.16
N VAL A 471 30.08 15.87 0.16
CA VAL A 471 29.97 16.51 1.47
C VAL A 471 28.53 16.64 1.96
N LEU A 472 27.57 16.82 1.03
CA LEU A 472 26.14 16.86 1.33
C LEU A 472 25.65 15.63 2.12
N LEU A 473 26.17 14.44 1.82
CA LEU A 473 25.76 13.21 2.52
C LEU A 473 26.17 13.23 4.00
N SER A 474 27.31 13.85 4.32
CA SER A 474 27.76 14.05 5.72
C SER A 474 26.88 15.05 6.46
N TRP A 475 26.38 16.10 5.79
CA TRP A 475 25.40 17.02 6.37
C TRP A 475 24.03 16.36 6.58
N GLN A 476 23.58 15.53 5.64
CA GLN A 476 22.35 14.73 5.83
C GLN A 476 22.50 13.73 6.99
N ALA A 477 23.69 13.16 7.19
CA ALA A 477 23.98 12.29 8.34
C ALA A 477 23.76 13.02 9.66
N ALA A 478 24.33 14.22 9.80
CA ALA A 478 24.22 15.01 11.02
C ALA A 478 22.78 15.40 11.39
N ALA A 479 21.85 15.40 10.43
CA ALA A 479 20.43 15.66 10.70
C ALA A 479 19.72 14.50 11.42
N ILE A 480 20.19 13.27 11.29
CA ILE A 480 19.48 12.07 11.78
C ILE A 480 19.37 12.03 13.31
N PRO A 481 20.44 12.25 14.10
CA PRO A 481 20.32 12.30 15.56
C PRO A 481 19.33 13.35 16.05
N LEU A 482 19.24 14.49 15.36
CA LEU A 482 18.30 15.56 15.67
C LEU A 482 16.85 15.16 15.35
N LEU A 483 16.62 14.45 14.24
CA LEU A 483 15.31 13.86 13.94
C LEU A 483 14.90 12.81 14.97
N LEU A 484 15.83 11.97 15.43
CA LEU A 484 15.57 11.00 16.50
C LEU A 484 15.20 11.70 17.82
N LEU A 485 15.83 12.83 18.15
CA LEU A 485 15.46 13.63 19.32
C LEU A 485 14.00 14.12 19.23
N VAL A 486 13.56 14.59 18.05
CA VAL A 486 12.16 14.97 17.83
C VAL A 486 11.22 13.79 18.08
N VAL A 487 11.54 12.61 17.53
CA VAL A 487 10.75 11.39 17.77
C VAL A 487 10.72 11.00 19.25
N LEU A 488 11.85 11.10 19.97
CA LEU A 488 11.95 10.81 21.40
C LEU A 488 11.12 11.78 22.26
N VAL A 489 11.09 13.07 21.92
CA VAL A 489 10.24 14.07 22.60
C VAL A 489 8.76 13.70 22.43
N PHE A 490 8.34 13.33 21.22
CA PHE A 490 6.96 12.88 20.98
C PHE A 490 6.63 11.58 21.71
N ALA A 491 7.54 10.60 21.69
CA ALA A 491 7.35 9.34 22.41
C ALA A 491 7.21 9.58 23.92
N SER A 492 8.01 10.48 24.48
CA SER A 492 7.93 10.88 25.89
C SER A 492 6.60 11.57 26.20
N GLY A 493 6.16 12.50 25.35
CA GLY A 493 4.86 13.16 25.46
C GLY A 493 3.69 12.18 25.36
N ALA A 494 3.78 11.19 24.47
CA ALA A 494 2.79 10.11 24.34
C ALA A 494 2.70 9.25 25.61
N VAL A 495 3.83 8.90 26.22
CA VAL A 495 3.86 8.18 27.50
C VAL A 495 3.18 9.01 28.60
N VAL A 496 3.52 10.30 28.72
CA VAL A 496 2.90 11.21 29.69
C VAL A 496 1.39 11.32 29.45
N HIS A 497 0.97 11.45 28.19
CA HIS A 497 -0.44 11.51 27.82
C HIS A 497 -1.19 10.24 28.24
N VAL A 498 -0.66 9.05 27.91
CA VAL A 498 -1.27 7.76 28.29
C VAL A 498 -1.37 7.62 29.79
N VAL A 499 -0.35 8.05 30.56
CA VAL A 499 -0.36 7.98 32.03
C VAL A 499 -1.45 8.89 32.62
N ARG A 500 -1.54 10.14 32.15
CA ARG A 500 -2.57 11.11 32.59
C ARG A 500 -3.98 10.65 32.23
N GLU A 501 -4.15 10.19 31.00
CA GLU A 501 -5.44 9.76 30.47
C GLU A 501 -5.95 8.49 31.14
N ARG A 502 -5.05 7.54 31.43
CA ARG A 502 -5.37 6.38 32.27
C ARG A 502 -5.91 6.81 33.64
N GLY A 503 -5.27 7.80 34.27
CA GLY A 503 -5.72 8.34 35.56
C GLY A 503 -7.14 8.92 35.47
N ARG A 504 -7.41 9.70 34.42
CA ARG A 504 -8.72 10.31 34.16
C ARG A 504 -9.84 9.30 33.89
N LEU A 505 -9.54 8.24 33.13
CA LEU A 505 -10.54 7.25 32.71
C LEU A 505 -10.84 6.20 33.79
N THR A 506 -9.90 5.94 34.70
CA THR A 506 -10.02 4.84 35.68
C THR A 506 -11.33 4.88 36.50
N PRO A 507 -11.79 6.04 37.02
CA PRO A 507 -13.05 6.10 37.77
C PRO A 507 -14.27 5.64 36.96
N GLY A 508 -14.46 6.19 35.75
CA GLY A 508 -15.62 5.89 34.90
C GLY A 508 -15.65 4.48 34.30
N ILE A 509 -14.55 3.71 34.37
CA ILE A 509 -14.57 2.30 33.97
C ILE A 509 -15.42 1.47 34.93
N VAL A 510 -15.40 1.76 36.24
CA VAL A 510 -16.19 0.99 37.22
C VAL A 510 -17.67 1.18 36.95
N ASP A 511 -18.08 2.41 36.66
CA ASP A 511 -19.48 2.75 36.36
C ASP A 511 -19.97 2.09 35.05
N SER A 512 -19.07 1.80 34.10
CA SER A 512 -19.45 1.12 32.85
C SER A 512 -19.82 -0.37 33.00
N TYR A 513 -19.58 -0.97 34.16
CA TYR A 513 -19.91 -2.36 34.50
C TYR A 513 -20.83 -2.46 35.72
N GLU A 514 -21.78 -1.54 35.83
CA GLU A 514 -22.82 -1.56 36.87
C GLU A 514 -23.42 -2.96 37.04
N GLY A 515 -23.52 -3.41 38.30
CA GLY A 515 -24.05 -4.72 38.68
C GLY A 515 -23.02 -5.84 38.80
N GLU A 516 -21.77 -5.66 38.37
CA GLU A 516 -20.73 -6.68 38.51
C GLU A 516 -19.88 -6.51 39.79
N PRO A 517 -19.41 -7.62 40.41
CA PRO A 517 -18.55 -7.57 41.58
C PRO A 517 -17.25 -6.76 41.33
N ARG A 518 -16.93 -5.84 42.24
CA ARG A 518 -15.75 -4.97 42.13
C ARG A 518 -14.49 -5.75 42.47
N GLU A 519 -13.91 -6.41 41.47
CA GLU A 519 -12.86 -7.40 41.75
C GLU A 519 -11.43 -6.87 41.96
N GLN A 520 -11.04 -5.67 41.52
CA GLN A 520 -9.71 -5.08 41.82
C GLN A 520 -9.49 -3.72 41.12
N ALA A 521 -8.96 -2.70 41.83
CA ALA A 521 -8.55 -1.41 41.25
C ALA A 521 -7.41 -1.52 40.21
N SER A 522 -6.64 -2.61 40.21
CA SER A 522 -5.63 -2.89 39.18
C SER A 522 -6.26 -3.19 37.81
N ARG A 523 -7.46 -3.78 37.77
CA ARG A 523 -8.15 -4.13 36.53
C ARG A 523 -8.72 -2.90 35.83
N SER A 524 -9.34 -1.99 36.56
CA SER A 524 -9.79 -0.69 36.04
C SER A 524 -8.63 0.07 35.39
N ARG A 525 -7.46 0.09 36.04
CA ARG A 525 -6.24 0.72 35.50
C ARG A 525 -5.73 0.05 34.21
N ARG A 526 -5.87 -1.27 34.09
CA ARG A 526 -5.50 -2.01 32.86
C ARG A 526 -6.44 -1.70 31.71
N ILE A 527 -7.75 -1.67 31.95
CA ILE A 527 -8.78 -1.33 30.95
C ILE A 527 -8.62 0.13 30.52
N ALA A 528 -8.53 1.07 31.47
CA ALA A 528 -8.27 2.48 31.20
C ALA A 528 -6.96 2.69 30.43
N GLY A 529 -5.91 1.92 30.76
CA GLY A 529 -4.64 1.94 30.02
C GLY A 529 -4.74 1.39 28.60
N ALA A 530 -5.62 0.41 28.35
CA ALA A 530 -5.90 -0.07 27.00
C ALA A 530 -6.63 1.00 26.17
N VAL A 531 -7.66 1.64 26.73
CA VAL A 531 -8.37 2.76 26.08
C VAL A 531 -7.42 3.95 25.83
N ALA A 532 -6.60 4.34 26.80
CA ALA A 532 -5.65 5.44 26.65
C ALA A 532 -4.61 5.18 25.55
N ARG A 533 -4.07 3.96 25.47
CA ARG A 533 -3.17 3.57 24.37
C ARG A 533 -3.88 3.52 23.02
N ALA A 534 -5.13 3.06 22.99
CA ALA A 534 -5.92 3.04 21.77
C ALA A 534 -6.10 4.44 21.18
N ARG A 535 -6.30 5.48 22.02
CA ARG A 535 -6.40 6.89 21.61
C ARG A 535 -5.09 7.47 21.04
N LEU A 536 -3.93 6.84 21.27
CA LEU A 536 -2.65 7.36 20.79
C LEU A 536 -2.56 7.36 19.25
N THR A 537 -3.24 6.42 18.59
CA THR A 537 -3.34 6.38 17.12
C THR A 537 -3.90 7.69 16.56
N ASP A 538 -4.74 8.39 17.32
CA ASP A 538 -5.36 9.64 16.88
C ASP A 538 -4.34 10.80 16.78
N ALA A 539 -3.21 10.69 17.48
CA ALA A 539 -2.09 11.65 17.48
C ALA A 539 -1.07 11.42 16.35
N ALA A 540 -1.21 10.35 15.56
CA ALA A 540 -0.27 10.02 14.49
C ALA A 540 -0.05 11.17 13.47
N PRO A 541 -1.08 11.93 13.04
CA PRO A 541 -0.87 13.07 12.14
C PRO A 541 0.01 14.17 12.74
N THR A 542 -0.06 14.42 14.05
CA THR A 542 0.77 15.45 14.72
C THR A 542 2.23 15.03 14.73
N LEU A 543 2.52 13.77 15.07
CA LEU A 543 3.89 13.23 15.02
C LEU A 543 4.46 13.34 13.60
N ILE A 544 3.69 12.92 12.60
CA ILE A 544 4.13 12.98 11.19
C ILE A 544 4.35 14.43 10.75
N ALA A 545 3.48 15.37 11.15
CA ALA A 545 3.65 16.79 10.86
C ALA A 545 4.97 17.33 11.42
N SER A 546 5.28 17.02 12.69
CA SER A 546 6.50 17.49 13.34
C SER A 546 7.76 16.87 12.78
N VAL A 547 7.75 15.56 12.49
CA VAL A 547 8.88 14.90 11.81
C VAL A 547 9.09 15.51 10.43
N THR A 548 8.01 15.74 9.67
CA THR A 548 8.07 16.36 8.33
C THR A 548 8.64 17.77 8.39
N ALA A 549 8.17 18.60 9.33
CA ALA A 549 8.67 19.96 9.52
C ALA A 549 10.16 19.96 9.90
N ALA A 550 10.55 19.09 10.84
CA ALA A 550 11.96 18.92 11.21
C ALA A 550 12.81 18.43 10.03
N THR A 551 12.32 17.47 9.24
CA THR A 551 13.01 16.99 8.03
C THR A 551 13.22 18.10 7.01
N LEU A 552 12.21 18.95 6.78
CA LEU A 552 12.32 20.07 5.86
C LEU A 552 13.38 21.09 6.34
N LEU A 553 13.32 21.47 7.62
CA LEU A 553 14.23 22.46 8.21
C LEU A 553 15.67 21.95 8.26
N LEU A 554 15.87 20.74 8.78
CA LEU A 554 17.19 20.13 8.89
C LEU A 554 17.78 19.79 7.51
N GLY A 555 16.93 19.35 6.56
CA GLY A 555 17.33 19.16 5.18
C GLY A 555 17.77 20.47 4.52
N GLY A 556 16.99 21.54 4.65
CA GLY A 556 17.36 22.86 4.16
C GLY A 556 18.69 23.35 4.76
N GLY A 557 18.87 23.17 6.07
CA GLY A 557 20.12 23.48 6.77
C GLY A 557 21.31 22.64 6.28
N ALA A 558 21.10 21.34 6.06
CA ALA A 558 22.12 20.44 5.53
C ALA A 558 22.57 20.85 4.11
N LEU A 559 21.62 21.21 3.24
CA LEU A 559 21.91 21.68 1.89
C LEU A 559 22.66 23.02 1.92
N ALA A 560 22.18 23.99 2.71
CA ALA A 560 22.80 25.30 2.85
C ALA A 560 24.22 25.20 3.43
N GLY A 561 24.41 24.36 4.45
CA GLY A 561 25.71 24.06 5.04
C GLY A 561 26.67 23.49 4.01
N ALA A 562 26.28 22.42 3.32
CA ALA A 562 27.11 21.76 2.32
C ALA A 562 27.53 22.69 1.17
N VAL A 563 26.61 23.49 0.63
CA VAL A 563 26.88 24.42 -0.48
C VAL A 563 27.75 25.61 -0.05
N ARG A 564 27.59 26.09 1.18
CA ARG A 564 28.32 27.27 1.66
C ARG A 564 29.74 26.95 2.12
N THR A 565 29.94 25.81 2.76
CA THR A 565 31.22 25.49 3.40
C THR A 565 32.09 24.57 2.56
N GLU A 566 31.49 23.76 1.68
CA GLU A 566 32.17 22.68 0.95
C GLU A 566 32.95 21.72 1.88
N LEU A 567 32.62 21.73 3.17
CA LEU A 567 33.27 20.98 4.22
C LEU A 567 32.24 20.18 5.02
N PRO A 568 32.59 18.98 5.52
CA PRO A 568 31.71 18.21 6.39
C PRO A 568 31.40 18.98 7.70
N PRO A 569 30.25 18.70 8.35
CA PRO A 569 29.79 19.44 9.54
C PRO A 569 30.85 19.67 10.62
N GLY A 570 31.60 18.63 11.01
CA GLY A 570 32.64 18.75 12.04
C GLY A 570 33.77 19.70 11.64
N ALA A 571 34.21 19.63 10.38
CA ALA A 571 35.26 20.51 9.88
C ALA A 571 34.80 21.96 9.71
N ALA A 572 33.55 22.15 9.27
CA ALA A 572 32.91 23.46 9.11
C ALA A 572 32.66 24.16 10.45
N ALA A 573 32.38 23.39 11.50
CA ALA A 573 32.09 23.91 12.84
C ALA A 573 33.34 24.20 13.68
N ARG A 574 34.57 23.96 13.18
CA ARG A 574 35.82 24.14 13.97
C ARG A 574 35.99 25.53 14.57
N ALA A 575 35.48 26.57 13.90
CA ALA A 575 35.54 27.96 14.36
C ALA A 575 34.32 28.38 15.20
N TRP A 576 33.37 27.48 15.48
CA TRP A 576 32.16 27.80 16.23
C TRP A 576 32.46 27.86 17.74
N PRO A 577 31.76 28.73 18.50
CA PRO A 577 32.03 28.91 19.92
C PRO A 577 31.59 27.72 20.78
N GLY A 578 32.27 27.51 21.91
CA GLY A 578 31.85 26.58 22.96
C GLY A 578 31.84 25.11 22.55
N PRO A 579 30.85 24.30 22.97
CA PRO A 579 30.80 22.86 22.70
C PRO A 579 30.31 22.50 21.29
N LEU A 580 29.99 23.50 20.46
CA LEU A 580 29.38 23.30 19.15
C LEU A 580 30.25 22.51 18.15
N PRO A 581 31.59 22.69 18.08
CA PRO A 581 32.43 21.87 17.20
C PRO A 581 32.32 20.37 17.53
N ALA A 582 32.43 20.03 18.81
CA ALA A 582 32.31 18.63 19.28
C ALA A 582 30.91 18.07 19.04
N ALA A 583 29.86 18.89 19.22
CA ALA A 583 28.48 18.49 18.93
C ALA A 583 28.26 18.20 17.44
N ALA A 584 28.82 19.02 16.54
CA ALA A 584 28.72 18.83 15.09
C ALA A 584 29.47 17.55 14.64
N GLU A 585 30.65 17.30 15.20
CA GLU A 585 31.42 16.09 14.94
C GLU A 585 30.70 14.83 15.46
N ALA A 586 30.18 14.88 16.70
CA ALA A 586 29.39 13.79 17.27
C ALA A 586 28.11 13.51 16.47
N ALA A 587 27.40 14.55 16.04
CA ALA A 587 26.20 14.42 15.22
C ALA A 587 26.51 13.80 13.85
N GLN A 588 27.58 14.23 13.19
CA GLN A 588 28.05 13.66 11.93
C GLN A 588 28.42 12.18 12.09
N ALA A 589 29.22 11.84 13.10
CA ALA A 589 29.67 10.47 13.34
C ALA A 589 28.50 9.55 13.70
N LEU A 590 27.68 9.94 14.68
CA LEU A 590 26.51 9.17 15.10
C LEU A 590 25.51 9.02 13.95
N GLY A 591 25.27 10.10 13.20
CA GLY A 591 24.39 10.09 12.03
C GLY A 591 24.85 9.13 10.95
N SER A 592 26.15 9.11 10.65
CA SER A 592 26.76 8.19 9.69
C SER A 592 26.60 6.72 10.15
N TRP A 593 26.88 6.43 11.42
CA TRP A 593 26.64 5.10 11.99
C TRP A 593 25.17 4.67 11.91
N LEU A 594 24.25 5.58 12.26
CA LEU A 594 22.80 5.33 12.21
C LEU A 594 22.30 5.05 10.79
N MET A 595 22.77 5.79 9.77
CA MET A 595 22.42 5.49 8.38
C MET A 595 22.80 4.07 7.97
N GLY A 596 24.03 3.66 8.28
CA GLY A 596 24.47 2.29 8.00
C GLY A 596 23.70 1.25 8.81
N ALA A 597 23.40 1.55 10.08
CA ALA A 597 22.61 0.68 10.93
C ALA A 597 21.18 0.48 10.39
N VAL A 598 20.55 1.52 9.83
CA VAL A 598 19.24 1.39 9.16
C VAL A 598 19.32 0.44 7.98
N VAL A 599 20.34 0.56 7.12
CA VAL A 599 20.53 -0.35 5.98
C VAL A 599 20.71 -1.80 6.46
N LEU A 600 21.58 -2.01 7.44
CA LEU A 600 21.82 -3.35 8.02
C LEU A 600 20.57 -3.92 8.70
N LEU A 601 19.82 -3.10 9.43
CA LEU A 601 18.56 -3.47 10.06
C LEU A 601 17.53 -3.91 9.03
N LEU A 602 17.37 -3.18 7.92
CA LEU A 602 16.45 -3.56 6.85
C LEU A 602 16.86 -4.88 6.19
N VAL A 603 18.15 -5.10 5.94
CA VAL A 603 18.66 -6.39 5.42
C VAL A 603 18.41 -7.52 6.42
N ALA A 604 18.67 -7.30 7.71
CA ALA A 604 18.44 -8.28 8.77
C ALA A 604 16.95 -8.60 8.94
N MET A 605 16.08 -7.59 8.91
CA MET A 605 14.63 -7.74 8.93
C MET A 605 14.13 -8.48 7.69
N GLY A 606 14.65 -8.17 6.50
CA GLY A 606 14.33 -8.87 5.26
C GLY A 606 14.72 -10.36 5.34
N ARG A 607 15.92 -10.67 5.84
CA ARG A 607 16.39 -12.04 6.05
C ARG A 607 15.57 -12.77 7.12
N ARG A 608 15.17 -12.09 8.20
CA ARG A 608 14.30 -12.66 9.24
C ARG A 608 12.90 -12.94 8.71
N ALA A 609 12.31 -11.98 7.98
CA ALA A 609 11.02 -12.15 7.31
C ALA A 609 11.07 -13.28 6.27
N TYR A 610 12.21 -13.50 5.61
CA TYR A 610 12.37 -14.65 4.71
C TYR A 610 12.28 -16.00 5.45
N ARG A 611 12.75 -16.07 6.70
CA ARG A 611 12.88 -17.33 7.46
C ARG A 611 11.73 -17.61 8.43
N ASP A 612 11.08 -16.58 8.96
CA ASP A 612 10.15 -16.69 10.09
C ASP A 612 8.75 -16.13 9.75
N ALA A 613 7.73 -16.99 9.84
CA ALA A 613 6.34 -16.64 9.60
C ALA A 613 5.77 -15.65 10.62
N ALA A 614 6.24 -15.64 11.87
CA ALA A 614 5.83 -14.67 12.88
C ALA A 614 6.40 -13.28 12.58
N ALA A 615 7.70 -13.19 12.25
CA ALA A 615 8.32 -11.93 11.85
C ALA A 615 7.69 -11.33 10.58
N ARG A 616 7.26 -12.17 9.62
CA ARG A 616 6.48 -11.72 8.44
C ARG A 616 5.18 -11.03 8.83
N ARG A 617 4.47 -11.54 9.84
CA ARG A 617 3.17 -11.00 10.27
C ARG A 617 3.30 -9.59 10.86
N THR A 618 4.34 -9.34 11.66
CA THR A 618 4.57 -8.00 12.25
C THR A 618 4.93 -6.95 11.21
N ILE A 619 5.80 -7.30 10.24
CA ILE A 619 6.18 -6.39 9.14
C ILE A 619 5.01 -6.19 8.16
N GLY A 620 4.13 -7.18 8.02
CA GLY A 620 2.98 -7.17 7.11
C GLY A 620 1.96 -6.07 7.36
N ILE A 621 1.78 -5.59 8.60
CA ILE A 621 0.75 -4.58 8.92
C ILE A 621 0.98 -3.25 8.17
N LEU A 622 2.19 -2.71 8.25
CA LEU A 622 2.54 -1.47 7.52
C LEU A 622 2.49 -1.71 6.00
N TRP A 623 2.88 -2.92 5.58
CA TRP A 623 2.89 -3.32 4.18
C TRP A 623 1.48 -3.39 3.59
N ASP A 624 0.51 -3.90 4.33
CA ASP A 624 -0.86 -4.10 3.86
C ASP A 624 -1.60 -2.76 3.67
N VAL A 625 -1.27 -1.73 4.44
CA VAL A 625 -1.74 -0.36 4.18
C VAL A 625 -1.03 0.22 2.95
N GLY A 626 0.29 0.05 2.87
CA GLY A 626 1.12 0.56 1.78
C GLY A 626 0.79 -0.02 0.39
N THR A 627 0.36 -1.28 0.37
CA THR A 627 0.13 -2.08 -0.84
C THR A 627 -1.35 -2.33 -1.13
N PHE A 628 -2.25 -1.69 -0.39
CA PHE A 628 -3.67 -1.63 -0.73
C PHE A 628 -3.93 -0.80 -1.98
N TRP A 629 -3.08 0.19 -2.28
CA TRP A 629 -3.36 1.18 -3.30
C TRP A 629 -2.75 0.82 -4.66
N PRO A 630 -3.49 0.99 -5.78
CA PRO A 630 -2.95 0.81 -7.13
C PRO A 630 -1.70 1.66 -7.39
N ARG A 631 -0.80 1.15 -8.23
CA ARG A 631 0.38 1.90 -8.67
C ARG A 631 -0.05 3.07 -9.57
N ALA A 632 0.11 4.29 -9.07
CA ALA A 632 -0.37 5.50 -9.73
C ALA A 632 0.73 6.57 -9.92
N ALA A 633 1.76 6.55 -9.06
CA ALA A 633 2.93 7.43 -9.19
C ALA A 633 4.21 6.65 -9.47
N HIS A 634 4.49 5.58 -8.72
CA HIS A 634 5.76 4.86 -8.83
C HIS A 634 5.56 3.41 -9.34
N PRO A 635 6.03 3.05 -10.55
CA PRO A 635 5.80 1.73 -11.16
C PRO A 635 6.63 0.60 -10.53
N PHE A 636 7.73 0.94 -9.84
CA PHE A 636 8.53 -0.03 -9.07
C PHE A 636 8.10 -0.15 -7.61
N ALA A 637 7.02 0.53 -7.20
CA ALA A 637 6.41 0.25 -5.90
C ALA A 637 5.92 -1.21 -5.86
N PRO A 638 5.76 -1.80 -4.66
CA PRO A 638 5.16 -3.11 -4.50
C PRO A 638 3.78 -3.22 -5.18
N PRO A 639 3.42 -4.41 -5.70
CA PRO A 639 2.13 -4.59 -6.36
C PRO A 639 0.98 -4.40 -5.38
N CYS A 640 -0.12 -3.88 -5.92
CA CYS A 640 -1.36 -3.72 -5.19
C CYS A 640 -2.05 -5.07 -5.03
N TYR A 641 -2.27 -5.55 -3.79
CA TYR A 641 -3.05 -6.78 -3.60
C TYR A 641 -4.55 -6.57 -3.81
N ALA A 642 -5.05 -5.35 -3.60
CA ALA A 642 -6.47 -5.03 -3.77
C ALA A 642 -6.91 -5.03 -5.25
N GLU A 643 -6.00 -4.74 -6.20
CA GLU A 643 -6.23 -4.92 -7.64
C GLU A 643 -6.48 -6.39 -8.04
N ARG A 644 -6.27 -7.34 -7.11
CA ARG A 644 -6.70 -8.74 -7.22
C ARG A 644 -7.86 -9.06 -6.28
N ALA A 645 -7.75 -8.69 -5.01
CA ALA A 645 -8.74 -9.07 -3.99
C ALA A 645 -10.12 -8.44 -4.19
N VAL A 646 -10.18 -7.18 -4.61
CA VAL A 646 -11.46 -6.50 -4.86
C VAL A 646 -12.19 -7.12 -6.06
N PRO A 647 -11.54 -7.37 -7.21
CA PRO A 647 -12.15 -8.15 -8.29
C PRO A 647 -12.58 -9.56 -7.88
N ASP A 648 -11.77 -10.33 -7.13
CA ASP A 648 -12.12 -11.68 -6.67
C ASP A 648 -13.43 -11.68 -5.86
N LEU A 649 -13.55 -10.76 -4.89
CA LEU A 649 -14.75 -10.60 -4.06
C LEU A 649 -15.96 -10.17 -4.89
N THR A 650 -15.78 -9.21 -5.80
CA THR A 650 -16.84 -8.69 -6.68
C THR A 650 -17.38 -9.80 -7.58
N TRP A 651 -16.48 -10.58 -8.20
CA TRP A 651 -16.84 -11.74 -9.03
C TRP A 651 -17.59 -12.79 -8.22
N ARG A 652 -17.14 -13.09 -7.00
CA ARG A 652 -17.80 -14.06 -6.14
C ARG A 652 -19.22 -13.65 -5.79
N MET A 653 -19.41 -12.42 -5.31
CA MET A 653 -20.73 -11.91 -4.92
C MET A 653 -21.68 -11.85 -6.12
N SER A 654 -21.23 -11.35 -7.27
CA SER A 654 -22.06 -11.22 -8.47
C SER A 654 -22.46 -12.56 -9.06
N THR A 655 -21.52 -13.49 -9.20
CA THR A 655 -21.81 -14.82 -9.78
C THR A 655 -22.63 -15.70 -8.84
N TRP A 656 -22.42 -15.58 -7.53
CA TRP A 656 -23.20 -16.34 -6.56
C TRP A 656 -24.65 -15.87 -6.53
N THR A 657 -24.89 -14.57 -6.38
CA THR A 657 -26.24 -13.99 -6.36
C THR A 657 -26.98 -14.24 -7.68
N ALA A 658 -26.32 -14.09 -8.83
CA ALA A 658 -26.91 -14.36 -10.14
C ALA A 658 -27.33 -15.84 -10.31
N ARG A 659 -26.55 -16.78 -9.78
CA ARG A 659 -26.81 -18.22 -9.90
C ARG A 659 -27.85 -18.72 -8.91
N THR A 660 -27.83 -18.24 -7.66
CA THR A 660 -28.65 -18.80 -6.57
C THR A 660 -29.89 -17.98 -6.27
N GLY A 661 -29.95 -16.72 -6.71
CA GLY A 661 -30.92 -15.75 -6.22
C GLY A 661 -30.78 -15.48 -4.72
N GLY A 662 -29.69 -15.91 -4.08
CA GLY A 662 -29.51 -15.82 -2.64
C GLY A 662 -29.18 -14.42 -2.13
N ARG A 663 -29.18 -14.28 -0.81
CA ARG A 663 -28.77 -13.07 -0.08
C ARG A 663 -27.45 -13.32 0.64
N LEU A 664 -26.59 -12.32 0.76
CA LEU A 664 -25.30 -12.48 1.45
C LEU A 664 -24.96 -11.35 2.41
N VAL A 665 -24.21 -11.68 3.45
CA VAL A 665 -23.49 -10.71 4.29
C VAL A 665 -22.01 -10.84 4.03
N ILE A 666 -21.33 -9.75 3.68
CA ILE A 666 -19.87 -9.70 3.66
C ILE A 666 -19.36 -9.16 5.00
N SER A 667 -18.60 -9.99 5.71
CA SER A 667 -18.12 -9.75 7.07
C SER A 667 -16.62 -9.42 7.03
N GLY A 668 -16.26 -8.14 7.14
CA GLY A 668 -14.88 -7.66 7.03
C GLY A 668 -14.27 -7.25 8.38
N HIS A 669 -13.17 -7.89 8.79
CA HIS A 669 -12.38 -7.51 9.96
C HIS A 669 -11.22 -6.58 9.57
N SER A 670 -11.00 -5.48 10.29
CA SER A 670 -9.77 -4.68 10.12
C SER A 670 -9.52 -4.30 8.65
N GLN A 671 -8.36 -4.62 8.07
CA GLN A 671 -8.09 -4.42 6.63
C GLN A 671 -9.09 -5.12 5.69
N GLY A 672 -9.68 -6.24 6.12
CA GLY A 672 -10.76 -6.92 5.41
C GLY A 672 -12.04 -6.09 5.30
N SER A 673 -12.30 -5.17 6.25
CA SER A 673 -13.41 -4.22 6.13
C SER A 673 -13.20 -3.21 5.00
N VAL A 674 -11.93 -2.83 4.73
CA VAL A 674 -11.55 -1.93 3.64
C VAL A 674 -11.75 -2.62 2.28
N LEU A 675 -11.33 -3.89 2.18
CA LEU A 675 -11.59 -4.73 1.00
C LEU A 675 -13.08 -4.97 0.77
N ALA A 676 -13.84 -5.26 1.84
CA ALA A 676 -15.27 -5.49 1.76
C ALA A 676 -16.02 -4.24 1.25
N ALA A 677 -15.75 -3.07 1.85
CA ALA A 677 -16.33 -1.80 1.40
C ALA A 677 -15.99 -1.50 -0.06
N ALA A 678 -14.72 -1.67 -0.46
CA ALA A 678 -14.29 -1.47 -1.84
C ALA A 678 -14.97 -2.44 -2.83
N ALA A 679 -15.16 -3.70 -2.46
CA ALA A 679 -15.80 -4.71 -3.31
C ALA A 679 -17.31 -4.49 -3.45
N VAL A 680 -18.01 -4.14 -2.37
CA VAL A 680 -19.46 -3.85 -2.41
C VAL A 680 -19.76 -2.66 -3.31
N TRP A 681 -18.91 -1.64 -3.31
CA TRP A 681 -19.04 -0.49 -4.21
C TRP A 681 -18.88 -0.83 -5.70
N GLN A 682 -18.15 -1.89 -6.03
CA GLN A 682 -17.94 -2.32 -7.43
C GLN A 682 -19.09 -3.16 -8.00
N LEU A 683 -20.03 -3.60 -7.14
CA LEU A 683 -21.25 -4.30 -7.54
C LEU A 683 -22.21 -3.37 -8.28
N ASP A 684 -23.00 -3.93 -9.21
CA ASP A 684 -24.13 -3.23 -9.80
C ASP A 684 -25.28 -3.08 -8.78
N PRO A 685 -26.22 -2.14 -8.98
CA PRO A 685 -27.31 -1.89 -8.02
C PRO A 685 -28.16 -3.12 -7.69
N ALA A 686 -28.43 -4.00 -8.66
CA ALA A 686 -29.28 -5.17 -8.44
C ALA A 686 -28.58 -6.22 -7.57
N THR A 687 -27.29 -6.47 -7.83
CA THR A 687 -26.47 -7.33 -6.97
C THR A 687 -26.29 -6.71 -5.59
N ARG A 688 -25.96 -5.42 -5.54
CA ARG A 688 -25.70 -4.71 -4.28
C ARG A 688 -26.90 -4.74 -3.34
N GLY A 689 -28.13 -4.68 -3.86
CA GLY A 689 -29.32 -4.78 -3.05
C GLY A 689 -29.58 -6.16 -2.41
N ARG A 690 -28.79 -7.18 -2.78
CA ARG A 690 -28.78 -8.50 -2.14
C ARG A 690 -27.60 -8.71 -1.19
N VAL A 691 -26.78 -7.69 -0.96
CA VAL A 691 -25.56 -7.76 -0.16
C VAL A 691 -25.62 -6.80 1.03
N ALA A 692 -25.48 -7.33 2.23
CA ALA A 692 -25.31 -6.53 3.44
C ALA A 692 -23.83 -6.48 3.85
N LEU A 693 -23.42 -5.36 4.43
CA LEU A 693 -22.06 -5.09 4.86
C LEU A 693 -21.97 -5.16 6.40
N LEU A 694 -21.10 -6.04 6.92
CA LEU A 694 -20.77 -6.11 8.34
C LEU A 694 -19.28 -5.80 8.53
N THR A 695 -18.95 -4.63 9.08
CA THR A 695 -17.58 -4.22 9.37
C THR A 695 -17.28 -4.32 10.85
N TYR A 696 -16.06 -4.71 11.22
CA TYR A 696 -15.70 -4.80 12.63
C TYR A 696 -14.21 -4.62 12.87
N GLY A 697 -13.86 -3.96 13.98
CA GLY A 697 -12.50 -3.45 14.18
C GLY A 697 -12.02 -2.60 13.01
N SER A 698 -12.93 -1.83 12.41
CA SER A 698 -12.73 -1.23 11.08
C SER A 698 -11.88 0.06 11.13
N PRO A 699 -10.80 0.18 10.32
CA PRO A 699 -10.02 1.39 10.20
C PRO A 699 -10.57 2.38 9.15
N LEU A 700 -11.79 2.16 8.64
CA LEU A 700 -12.38 2.92 7.52
C LEU A 700 -12.37 4.43 7.77
N GLU A 701 -12.90 4.91 8.89
CA GLU A 701 -12.87 6.34 9.23
C GLU A 701 -11.54 6.71 9.88
N ARG A 702 -11.19 6.02 10.98
CA ARG A 702 -10.13 6.42 11.91
C ARG A 702 -8.74 6.50 11.28
N LEU A 703 -8.46 5.67 10.28
CA LEU A 703 -7.21 5.69 9.52
C LEU A 703 -7.46 6.11 8.08
N TYR A 704 -8.29 5.35 7.35
CA TYR A 704 -8.43 5.55 5.90
C TYR A 704 -9.11 6.87 5.56
N GLY A 705 -10.16 7.26 6.28
CA GLY A 705 -10.88 8.51 6.04
C GLY A 705 -10.07 9.76 6.36
N ARG A 706 -9.15 9.68 7.33
CA ARG A 706 -8.25 10.79 7.66
C ARG A 706 -7.15 10.98 6.63
N TRP A 707 -6.53 9.88 6.16
CA TRP A 707 -5.35 9.93 5.30
C TRP A 707 -5.66 9.87 3.80
N PHE A 708 -6.81 9.29 3.42
CA PHE A 708 -7.26 9.11 2.04
C PHE A 708 -8.70 9.64 1.86
N PRO A 709 -8.93 10.94 2.12
CA PRO A 709 -10.28 11.50 2.24
C PRO A 709 -11.09 11.44 0.93
N SER A 710 -10.43 11.41 -0.23
CA SER A 710 -11.09 11.27 -1.54
C SER A 710 -11.74 9.88 -1.74
N CYS A 711 -11.27 8.88 -0.99
CA CYS A 711 -11.70 7.49 -1.13
C CYS A 711 -12.57 7.05 0.06
N PHE A 712 -12.15 7.37 1.28
CA PHE A 712 -12.82 6.93 2.52
C PHE A 712 -13.20 8.08 3.45
N GLY A 713 -13.23 9.33 2.96
CA GLY A 713 -13.67 10.47 3.76
C GLY A 713 -15.16 10.41 4.11
N PRO A 714 -15.66 11.35 4.94
CA PRO A 714 -17.07 11.43 5.32
C PRO A 714 -18.05 11.42 4.14
N GLY A 715 -17.74 12.12 3.04
CA GLY A 715 -18.58 12.13 1.83
C GLY A 715 -18.69 10.75 1.19
N PRO A 716 -17.56 10.12 0.78
CA PRO A 716 -17.55 8.74 0.31
C PRO A 716 -18.23 7.75 1.26
N LEU A 717 -17.92 7.75 2.56
CA LEU A 717 -18.52 6.79 3.49
C LEU A 717 -20.04 6.97 3.63
N ARG A 718 -20.54 8.21 3.59
CA ARG A 718 -21.98 8.48 3.55
C ARG A 718 -22.61 7.94 2.26
N ALA A 719 -21.99 8.21 1.11
CA ALA A 719 -22.46 7.67 -0.17
C ALA A 719 -22.47 6.13 -0.20
N LEU A 720 -21.51 5.47 0.47
CA LEU A 720 -21.57 4.02 0.64
C LEU A 720 -22.81 3.61 1.43
N ALA A 721 -23.07 4.26 2.56
CA ALA A 721 -24.20 3.96 3.43
C ALA A 721 -25.55 4.18 2.73
N GLU A 722 -25.67 5.21 1.89
CA GLU A 722 -26.85 5.49 1.07
C GLU A 722 -27.04 4.44 -0.05
N GLU A 723 -25.95 3.90 -0.60
CA GLU A 723 -26.00 2.94 -1.71
C GLU A 723 -26.14 1.47 -1.27
N VAL A 724 -25.81 1.13 -0.03
CA VAL A 724 -25.94 -0.23 0.50
C VAL A 724 -27.23 -0.35 1.32
N ASP A 725 -28.01 -1.40 1.07
CA ASP A 725 -29.29 -1.59 1.76
C ASP A 725 -29.16 -1.77 3.28
N CYS A 726 -28.06 -2.38 3.72
CA CYS A 726 -27.86 -2.81 5.09
C CYS A 726 -26.37 -2.76 5.46
N TRP A 727 -25.98 -1.86 6.37
CA TRP A 727 -24.63 -1.79 6.92
C TRP A 727 -24.67 -1.73 8.45
N ARG A 728 -23.78 -2.49 9.10
CA ARG A 728 -23.49 -2.41 10.52
C ARG A 728 -21.99 -2.43 10.79
N ASN A 729 -21.51 -1.57 11.70
CA ASN A 729 -20.14 -1.53 12.18
C ASN A 729 -20.03 -1.86 13.68
N LEU A 730 -19.11 -2.76 14.03
CA LEU A 730 -18.82 -3.17 15.41
C LEU A 730 -17.42 -2.69 15.84
N TRP A 731 -17.33 -2.00 16.97
CA TRP A 731 -16.07 -1.41 17.43
C TRP A 731 -15.96 -1.42 18.97
N ARG A 732 -14.72 -1.28 19.47
CA ARG A 732 -14.39 -1.23 20.90
C ARG A 732 -13.57 0.01 21.20
N ARG A 733 -13.74 0.60 22.40
CA ARG A 733 -12.92 1.74 22.86
C ARG A 733 -11.45 1.38 23.13
N THR A 734 -11.18 0.09 23.33
CA THR A 734 -9.85 -0.49 23.58
C THR A 734 -9.12 -0.85 22.28
N ASP A 735 -9.78 -0.74 21.12
CA ASP A 735 -9.19 -1.06 19.82
C ASP A 735 -8.30 0.11 19.33
N PRO A 736 -6.98 -0.08 19.14
CA PRO A 736 -6.08 0.96 18.66
C PRO A 736 -6.20 1.25 17.16
N ILE A 737 -6.88 0.40 16.39
CA ILE A 737 -6.96 0.48 14.92
C ILE A 737 -8.41 0.78 14.51
N GLY A 738 -9.34 -0.03 15.00
CA GLY A 738 -10.76 0.08 14.73
C GLY A 738 -11.41 1.26 15.44
N GLY A 739 -12.52 1.74 14.87
CA GLY A 739 -13.33 2.80 15.46
C GLY A 739 -14.74 2.87 14.85
N PRO A 740 -15.55 3.84 15.28
CA PRO A 740 -16.80 4.16 14.61
C PRO A 740 -16.53 4.70 13.20
N VAL A 741 -17.46 4.49 12.27
CA VAL A 741 -17.41 5.01 10.90
C VAL A 741 -17.91 6.46 10.83
N LEU A 742 -18.73 6.88 11.80
CA LEU A 742 -19.26 8.24 11.93
C LEU A 742 -20.10 8.67 10.72
N VAL A 743 -20.98 7.77 10.27
CA VAL A 743 -22.02 8.06 9.29
C VAL A 743 -23.35 8.09 10.04
N ASP A 744 -23.96 9.28 10.07
CA ASP A 744 -25.28 9.47 10.66
C ASP A 744 -26.31 8.62 9.90
N GLY A 745 -27.23 7.98 10.62
CA GLY A 745 -28.39 7.36 9.97
C GLY A 745 -29.26 8.44 9.33
N GLU A 746 -29.90 8.14 8.19
CA GLU A 746 -30.98 8.98 7.68
C GLU A 746 -32.09 9.11 8.74
N ASP A 747 -32.90 10.18 8.67
CA ASP A 747 -34.03 10.41 9.57
C ASP A 747 -34.95 9.16 9.64
N GLY A 748 -34.77 8.35 10.69
CA GLY A 748 -35.51 7.10 10.94
C GLY A 748 -34.87 5.78 10.47
N GLY A 749 -33.70 5.82 9.83
CA GLY A 749 -32.93 4.63 9.44
C GLY A 749 -32.09 4.04 10.59
N PRO A 750 -31.74 2.74 10.57
CA PRO A 750 -30.83 2.18 11.56
C PRO A 750 -29.43 2.79 11.36
N GLU A 751 -28.84 3.32 12.44
CA GLU A 751 -27.47 3.87 12.42
C GLU A 751 -26.48 2.85 11.81
N VAL A 752 -25.35 3.28 11.24
CA VAL A 752 -24.30 2.34 10.77
C VAL A 752 -23.50 1.78 11.95
N ASP A 753 -23.09 2.66 12.86
CA ASP A 753 -22.32 2.27 14.04
C ASP A 753 -23.23 1.66 15.10
N ARG A 754 -22.79 0.53 15.68
CA ARG A 754 -23.37 0.07 16.95
C ARG A 754 -22.75 0.87 18.09
N ASP A 755 -23.44 0.94 19.22
CA ASP A 755 -22.82 1.29 20.49
C ASP A 755 -21.52 0.49 20.73
N PRO A 756 -20.47 1.12 21.28
CA PRO A 756 -19.19 0.46 21.47
C PRO A 756 -19.35 -0.81 22.32
N LEU A 757 -18.84 -1.92 21.78
CA LEU A 757 -18.86 -3.21 22.47
C LEU A 757 -18.04 -3.12 23.77
N ARG A 758 -18.54 -3.77 24.81
CA ARG A 758 -17.84 -3.87 26.10
C ARG A 758 -16.56 -4.70 25.93
N ASP A 759 -15.45 -4.18 26.46
CA ASP A 759 -14.18 -4.89 26.45
C ASP A 759 -13.41 -4.63 27.76
N PRO A 760 -13.24 -5.65 28.61
CA PRO A 760 -13.66 -7.05 28.46
C PRO A 760 -15.19 -7.27 28.47
N LEU A 761 -15.66 -8.44 28.02
CA LEU A 761 -17.10 -8.76 27.99
C LEU A 761 -17.74 -8.79 29.39
N ARG A 762 -16.94 -9.15 30.40
CA ARG A 762 -17.26 -9.12 31.83
C ARG A 762 -16.13 -8.47 32.59
N TYR A 763 -16.49 -7.65 33.57
CA TYR A 763 -15.54 -6.96 34.44
C TYR A 763 -14.82 -7.91 35.38
N GLY A 764 -15.57 -8.80 36.02
CA GLY A 764 -15.08 -9.71 37.04
C GLY A 764 -15.30 -11.17 36.68
N ARG A 765 -15.11 -12.05 37.66
CA ARG A 765 -15.58 -13.43 37.58
C ARG A 765 -17.08 -13.47 37.86
N THR A 766 -17.74 -14.35 37.16
CA THR A 766 -19.15 -14.72 37.40
C THR A 766 -19.25 -16.24 37.38
N PRO A 767 -20.36 -16.85 37.85
CA PRO A 767 -20.55 -18.29 37.73
C PRO A 767 -20.43 -18.81 36.29
N GLU A 768 -20.87 -18.01 35.30
CA GLU A 768 -20.76 -18.32 33.87
C GLU A 768 -19.35 -18.06 33.31
N TYR A 769 -18.64 -17.08 33.87
CA TYR A 769 -17.28 -16.68 33.47
C TYR A 769 -16.34 -16.73 34.69
N PRO A 770 -15.95 -17.93 35.16
CA PRO A 770 -15.17 -18.07 36.40
C PRO A 770 -13.73 -17.58 36.27
N LEU A 771 -13.24 -17.37 35.04
CA LEU A 771 -11.93 -16.83 34.74
C LEU A 771 -12.02 -15.37 34.28
N PRO A 772 -11.05 -14.51 34.62
CA PRO A 772 -11.00 -13.13 34.14
C PRO A 772 -11.04 -13.04 32.61
N GLU A 773 -12.11 -12.47 32.06
CA GLU A 773 -12.19 -12.20 30.62
C GLU A 773 -11.05 -11.27 30.16
N PRO A 774 -10.32 -11.63 29.10
CA PRO A 774 -9.21 -10.83 28.60
C PRO A 774 -9.72 -9.56 27.90
N ILE A 775 -8.90 -8.51 27.93
CA ILE A 775 -9.08 -7.31 27.10
C ILE A 775 -8.68 -7.70 25.67
N ARG A 776 -9.65 -7.80 24.76
CA ARG A 776 -9.39 -8.28 23.39
C ARG A 776 -8.87 -7.19 22.45
N GLY A 777 -9.19 -5.92 22.71
CA GLY A 777 -8.77 -4.80 21.87
C GLY A 777 -9.21 -4.96 20.40
N HIS A 778 -8.26 -5.21 19.51
CA HIS A 778 -8.51 -5.36 18.07
C HIS A 778 -8.94 -6.78 17.63
N GLY A 779 -8.78 -7.78 18.51
CA GLY A 779 -9.05 -9.19 18.20
C GLY A 779 -10.45 -9.66 18.57
N ASP A 780 -10.78 -10.89 18.16
CA ASP A 780 -11.89 -11.71 18.66
C ASP A 780 -13.29 -11.06 18.69
N TYR A 781 -13.58 -10.16 17.76
CA TYR A 781 -14.92 -9.57 17.61
C TYR A 781 -16.02 -10.62 17.40
N ARG A 782 -15.70 -11.73 16.73
CA ARG A 782 -16.64 -12.83 16.47
C ARG A 782 -17.02 -13.65 17.70
N ALA A 783 -16.23 -13.55 18.77
CA ALA A 783 -16.57 -14.18 20.04
C ALA A 783 -17.62 -13.37 20.83
N ASP A 784 -17.87 -12.12 20.43
CA ASP A 784 -18.90 -11.30 21.05
C ASP A 784 -20.30 -11.73 20.55
N PRO A 785 -21.27 -12.02 21.44
CA PRO A 785 -22.63 -12.38 21.05
C PRO A 785 -23.32 -11.36 20.13
N ALA A 786 -22.94 -10.08 20.21
CA ALA A 786 -23.46 -9.03 19.33
C ALA A 786 -23.13 -9.29 17.86
N PHE A 787 -22.03 -9.97 17.55
CA PHE A 787 -21.63 -10.28 16.17
C PHE A 787 -22.69 -11.14 15.46
N ASP A 788 -23.05 -12.26 16.09
CA ASP A 788 -24.01 -13.21 15.53
C ASP A 788 -25.42 -12.61 15.45
N ALA A 789 -25.79 -11.78 16.43
CA ALA A 789 -27.07 -11.08 16.45
C ALA A 789 -27.21 -10.07 15.31
N GLU A 790 -26.19 -9.22 15.10
CA GLU A 790 -26.21 -8.21 14.04
C GLU A 790 -26.14 -8.84 12.65
N ARG A 791 -25.36 -9.91 12.46
CA ARG A 791 -25.33 -10.65 11.19
C ARG A 791 -26.71 -11.22 10.85
N ALA A 792 -27.39 -11.83 11.82
CA ALA A 792 -28.75 -12.35 11.61
C ALA A 792 -29.71 -11.22 11.24
N ALA A 793 -29.68 -10.11 11.99
CA ALA A 793 -30.52 -8.94 11.72
C ALA A 793 -30.27 -8.30 10.34
N LEU A 794 -29.04 -8.37 9.80
CA LEU A 794 -28.74 -7.94 8.43
C LEU A 794 -29.39 -8.85 7.39
N LEU A 795 -29.30 -10.18 7.55
CA LEU A 795 -29.94 -11.14 6.65
C LEU A 795 -31.46 -11.04 6.65
N ASP A 796 -32.05 -10.85 7.83
CA ASP A 796 -33.50 -10.71 8.00
C ASP A 796 -34.01 -9.41 7.33
N ARG A 797 -33.25 -8.31 7.44
CA ARG A 797 -33.57 -7.06 6.74
C ARG A 797 -33.52 -7.18 5.22
N LEU A 798 -32.52 -7.88 4.68
CA LEU A 798 -32.47 -8.21 3.26
C LEU A 798 -33.66 -9.10 2.84
N ALA A 799 -34.12 -10.00 3.72
CA ALA A 799 -35.31 -10.83 3.48
C ALA A 799 -36.57 -9.99 3.31
N ALA A 800 -36.79 -9.08 4.26
CA ALA A 800 -38.00 -8.27 4.34
C ALA A 800 -38.18 -7.36 3.11
N ARG A 801 -37.08 -6.87 2.53
CA ARG A 801 -37.10 -6.00 1.33
C ARG A 801 -37.24 -6.76 0.01
N GLY A 802 -36.94 -8.06 -0.01
CA GLY A 802 -37.01 -8.91 -1.21
C GLY A 802 -38.36 -9.56 -1.49
N GLY A 803 -39.37 -9.38 -0.63
CA GLY A 803 -40.71 -9.96 -0.82
C GLY A 803 -41.52 -9.26 -1.92
N PRO A 804 -42.40 -9.97 -2.66
CA PRO A 804 -43.26 -9.35 -3.66
C PRO A 804 -44.17 -8.30 -3.00
N SER A 805 -44.12 -7.06 -3.51
CA SER A 805 -45.07 -6.01 -3.17
C SER A 805 -46.47 -6.44 -3.64
N VAL A 806 -47.26 -7.01 -2.73
CA VAL A 806 -48.69 -7.19 -2.97
C VAL A 806 -49.30 -5.78 -3.02
N PRO A 807 -49.91 -5.36 -4.14
CA PRO A 807 -50.64 -4.11 -4.17
C PRO A 807 -51.75 -4.19 -3.12
N ALA A 808 -51.76 -3.23 -2.18
CA ALA A 808 -52.87 -3.10 -1.25
C ALA A 808 -54.16 -2.97 -2.06
N GLN A 809 -55.02 -3.99 -1.96
CA GLN A 809 -56.36 -3.93 -2.54
C GLN A 809 -57.11 -2.81 -1.81
N PRO A 810 -57.67 -1.82 -2.52
CA PRO A 810 -58.41 -0.74 -1.86
C PRO A 810 -59.65 -1.34 -1.20
N ASP A 811 -59.78 -1.08 0.10
CA ASP A 811 -60.97 -1.38 0.89
C ASP A 811 -62.20 -0.80 0.19
N ARG A 812 -63.03 -1.69 -0.37
CA ARG A 812 -64.43 -1.34 -0.64
C ARG A 812 -65.19 -1.44 0.67
N GLY A 813 -65.09 -0.38 1.45
CA GLY A 813 -66.04 -0.08 2.52
C GLY A 813 -67.43 0.09 1.91
N ALA A 814 -68.34 -0.78 2.31
CA ALA A 814 -69.77 -0.49 2.28
C ALA A 814 -70.06 0.69 3.21
N VAL A 815 -70.88 1.64 2.78
CA VAL A 815 -72.06 2.22 3.46
C VAL A 815 -72.59 3.36 2.56
N GLY A 816 -73.89 3.36 2.26
CA GLY A 816 -74.64 4.52 1.77
C GLY A 816 -75.36 4.30 0.46
#